data_AF-A0A7Y1YS01-F1
#
_entry.id   AF-A0A7Y1YS01-F1
#
_cell.length_a   1.000
_cell.length_b   1.000
_cell.length_c   1.000
_cell.angle_alpha   90.00
_cell.angle_beta   90.00
_cell.angle_gamma   90.00
#
_symmetry.space_group_name_H-M   'P 1'
#
loop_
_entity.id
_entity.type
_entity.pdbx_description
1 polymer ?
#
loop_
_entity_poly.entity_id
_entity_poly.type
_entity_poly.pdbx_seq_one_letter_code
_entity_poly.pdbx_strand_id
1 'polypeptide(L)'
;MINRIENMPDQPVPYNLRNWKEVARKYDTFVYDLNKSGEFLPLVFIKDQGANYPENPSFGLKTYVGSFDQTSGEAINILPSLVGATLVGIDKSNQNGNNWIVYSQDFFNHLNSENIYLNNVGARSGTDWWYDMMPNIYFYQLYDLYGDIGEATFQFNSVADRMQAAVRQMGGSDTPWQRASMNYRAWDFVNAKPLTSGVIEPEAAGAFAWLLYHAYKKTGNKEYLKGSEWSLEFLTNLGANPSYELQLPYGAYVAAKMNAEIGTNYDIEKLIFWIFNRGPLRGWGTIVGNWGGLDVSGLVGEANDQGNDYAFQLNGLQHAAALVPLVRYDKRFARNIAKWVLNLANASRLMYPGFLPANLQDASEWSMVHDPDGVIGYEALRERLNGLSPVATGDALRGQWAATNLSLYSSSSIGYLGSIIESTNVEKILLIDLLKTDFFNDDAYPSYLLFNPFAEEKEVILSLGEQSSDVYDAITEEFILHDVQGDVLLTLPAGAVMSLVYVPSDGQLETKNNQLLSAGVVIDYYQTQVPFDRPPRIQSLATEQSLVELGDTINIYGKAIDQETKNLTYEFEVVEGHLLGDGPGRRWILPQTTGIYQVRLTVADAQGQVDSAILEVEVVAEVNLPPQINDLVTTDLYTPPGNTINITCIATDPNGDSLSYLWEANDGEITNQGNLAAWTSPGNAGIADIKVIVSDVHGAFTERVISILVIDYIKPNPANLIAYYPFNGDANDVSGNNLHGVISGSKLTSDLQGNHSSAYFFDGNNDHITIANTDILNFQKGITLSLWITPLKLPGRESFIISHGSWQNRWKLSIIPDRNIRWTLKNVAGQVGDLDSRTKLEVDTTYHVTASYDGHFLALYINGRLETFSEMSGDINQTSIDMEIAQILPDDPSFNFGGVLDEIKIFDYALAPDTIIEIFDKLTTASTDVTLKRPEVFVFPNPVEDQLIIQFSPPEIDSYRISIFDQWGRLVFKQDRKDLAPLMFDIHDYDSGVYFLVIHTKSNMMTKKILKM
;
A
#
# COMPACT_ATOMS: atom_id res chain seq x y z
N MET A 1 35.19 23.08 -2.38
CA MET A 1 34.59 24.07 -3.33
C MET A 1 33.65 23.35 -4.26
N ILE A 2 32.39 23.81 -4.37
CA ILE A 2 31.33 23.15 -5.16
C ILE A 2 31.25 23.82 -6.53
N ASN A 3 31.80 23.18 -7.57
CA ASN A 3 32.00 23.78 -8.89
C ASN A 3 30.74 24.45 -9.48
N ARG A 4 29.57 23.79 -9.43
CA ARG A 4 28.35 24.37 -9.99
C ARG A 4 27.85 25.61 -9.24
N ILE A 5 28.01 25.68 -7.91
CA ILE A 5 27.64 26.87 -7.13
C ILE A 5 28.59 28.04 -7.43
N GLU A 6 29.89 27.78 -7.56
CA GLU A 6 30.86 28.84 -7.88
C GLU A 6 30.61 29.47 -9.26
N ASN A 7 30.10 28.69 -10.22
CA ASN A 7 29.74 29.19 -11.56
C ASN A 7 28.43 29.98 -11.61
N MET A 8 27.64 30.00 -10.53
CA MET A 8 26.45 30.86 -10.45
C MET A 8 26.87 32.33 -10.30
N PRO A 9 26.09 33.27 -10.83
CA PRO A 9 26.33 34.68 -10.54
C PRO A 9 26.15 34.93 -9.04
N ASP A 10 27.01 35.77 -8.46
CA ASP A 10 26.78 36.26 -7.09
C ASP A 10 25.49 37.09 -7.05
N GLN A 11 25.22 37.85 -8.12
CA GLN A 11 23.99 38.63 -8.29
C GLN A 11 23.23 38.16 -9.52
N PRO A 12 22.08 37.46 -9.35
CA PRO A 12 21.30 37.02 -10.50
C PRO A 12 20.64 38.19 -11.25
N VAL A 13 20.58 38.11 -12.57
CA VAL A 13 20.07 39.13 -13.48
C VAL A 13 19.11 38.53 -14.55
N PRO A 14 17.97 39.19 -14.85
CA PRO A 14 17.39 40.28 -14.07
C PRO A 14 16.96 39.78 -12.68
N TYR A 15 17.06 40.67 -11.68
CA TYR A 15 16.55 40.38 -10.34
C TYR A 15 15.09 40.82 -10.27
N ASN A 16 14.18 39.89 -9.97
CA ASN A 16 12.75 40.17 -9.80
C ASN A 16 12.17 39.14 -8.82
N LEU A 17 12.56 39.26 -7.55
CA LEU A 17 12.14 38.33 -6.52
C LEU A 17 10.65 38.48 -6.21
N ARG A 18 9.92 37.37 -6.18
CA ARG A 18 8.54 37.35 -5.66
C ARG A 18 8.56 37.30 -4.14
N ASN A 19 7.58 37.92 -3.49
CA ASN A 19 7.31 37.64 -2.09
C ASN A 19 6.73 36.22 -1.96
N TRP A 20 7.60 35.22 -1.84
CA TRP A 20 7.21 33.81 -1.86
C TRP A 20 6.32 33.42 -0.67
N LYS A 21 6.46 34.08 0.48
CA LYS A 21 5.56 33.92 1.64
C LYS A 21 4.13 34.29 1.28
N GLU A 22 3.96 35.43 0.59
CA GLU A 22 2.64 35.88 0.14
C GLU A 22 2.10 35.00 -1.00
N VAL A 23 2.97 34.56 -1.93
CA VAL A 23 2.57 33.59 -2.97
C VAL A 23 2.03 32.31 -2.34
N ALA A 24 2.69 31.77 -1.31
CA ALA A 24 2.24 30.58 -0.60
C ALA A 24 0.88 30.78 0.08
N ARG A 25 0.66 31.91 0.76
CA ARG A 25 -0.61 32.22 1.41
C ARG A 25 -1.76 32.36 0.40
N LYS A 26 -1.49 33.01 -0.73
CA LYS A 26 -2.47 33.15 -1.82
C LYS A 26 -2.72 31.82 -2.54
N TYR A 27 -1.69 31.01 -2.75
CA TYR A 27 -1.84 29.65 -3.29
C TYR A 27 -2.77 28.82 -2.42
N ASP A 28 -2.54 28.80 -1.10
CA ASP A 28 -3.38 28.09 -0.15
C ASP A 28 -4.85 28.57 -0.21
N THR A 29 -5.06 29.89 -0.12
CA THR A 29 -6.40 30.50 -0.22
C THR A 29 -7.09 30.17 -1.55
N PHE A 30 -6.33 30.10 -2.65
CA PHE A 30 -6.85 29.81 -3.97
C PHE A 30 -7.25 28.34 -4.14
N VAL A 31 -6.37 27.43 -3.72
CA VAL A 31 -6.51 25.99 -3.95
C VAL A 31 -7.52 25.35 -3.00
N TYR A 32 -7.62 25.83 -1.75
CA TYR A 32 -8.54 25.31 -0.73
C TYR A 32 -9.93 25.98 -0.75
N ASP A 33 -10.25 26.77 -1.77
CA ASP A 33 -11.59 27.36 -1.93
C ASP A 33 -12.56 26.37 -2.60
N LEU A 34 -13.38 25.71 -1.78
CA LEU A 34 -14.43 24.77 -2.22
C LEU A 34 -15.52 25.42 -3.07
N ASN A 35 -15.69 26.74 -2.99
CA ASN A 35 -16.73 27.48 -3.71
C ASN A 35 -16.19 28.17 -4.96
N LYS A 36 -14.91 27.96 -5.28
CA LYS A 36 -14.26 28.57 -6.45
C LYS A 36 -14.94 28.07 -7.72
N SER A 37 -15.37 29.00 -8.57
CA SER A 37 -16.02 28.71 -9.84
C SER A 37 -15.20 29.21 -11.03
N GLY A 38 -15.21 28.47 -12.14
CA GLY A 38 -14.49 28.82 -13.36
C GLY A 38 -14.14 27.57 -14.16
N GLU A 39 -13.49 27.73 -15.30
CA GLU A 39 -12.98 26.59 -16.05
C GLU A 39 -11.95 25.84 -15.20
N PHE A 40 -12.15 24.53 -15.01
CA PHE A 40 -11.33 23.64 -14.18
C PHE A 40 -11.29 23.93 -12.66
N LEU A 41 -12.24 24.71 -12.12
CA LEU A 41 -12.37 25.01 -10.68
C LEU A 41 -13.65 24.38 -10.09
N PRO A 42 -13.68 23.99 -8.80
CA PRO A 42 -12.63 24.13 -7.78
C PRO A 42 -11.50 23.09 -7.92
N LEU A 43 -10.34 23.37 -7.29
CA LEU A 43 -9.16 22.49 -7.33
C LEU A 43 -9.07 21.53 -6.13
N VAL A 44 -9.89 21.75 -5.11
CA VAL A 44 -10.07 20.88 -3.95
C VAL A 44 -11.44 20.21 -4.00
N PHE A 45 -11.52 18.98 -3.51
CA PHE A 45 -12.78 18.28 -3.27
C PHE A 45 -12.72 17.50 -1.97
N ILE A 46 -13.88 17.28 -1.34
CA ILE A 46 -14.04 16.49 -0.11
C ILE A 46 -14.84 15.24 -0.44
N LYS A 47 -14.50 14.13 0.22
CA LYS A 47 -15.28 12.91 0.30
C LYS A 47 -15.79 12.76 1.72
N ASP A 48 -17.06 12.39 1.88
CA ASP A 48 -17.70 12.32 3.20
C ASP A 48 -17.08 11.25 4.11
N GLN A 49 -16.44 10.23 3.54
CA GLN A 49 -15.79 9.13 4.25
C GLN A 49 -14.44 8.80 3.60
N GLY A 50 -13.40 8.65 4.42
CA GLY A 50 -12.12 8.10 4.04
C GLY A 50 -12.21 6.60 3.73
N ALA A 51 -11.24 6.09 2.97
CA ALA A 51 -11.13 4.65 2.77
C ALA A 51 -10.50 3.99 3.99
N ASN A 52 -9.34 4.47 4.44
CA ASN A 52 -8.65 3.96 5.62
C ASN A 52 -9.37 4.38 6.91
N TYR A 53 -9.90 5.61 6.95
CA TYR A 53 -10.60 6.17 8.11
C TYR A 53 -12.05 6.57 7.79
N PRO A 54 -13.00 5.61 7.72
CA PRO A 54 -14.38 5.87 7.30
C PRO A 54 -15.19 6.81 8.22
N GLU A 55 -14.76 6.98 9.46
CA GLU A 55 -15.36 7.90 10.43
C GLU A 55 -14.99 9.37 10.20
N ASN A 56 -13.96 9.63 9.37
CA ASN A 56 -13.49 10.95 9.02
C ASN A 56 -13.74 11.24 7.53
N PRO A 57 -14.08 12.48 7.16
CA PRO A 57 -13.97 12.92 5.77
C PRO A 57 -12.54 12.78 5.25
N SER A 58 -12.39 12.54 3.95
CA SER A 58 -11.12 12.67 3.24
C SER A 58 -11.21 13.76 2.18
N PHE A 59 -10.07 14.12 1.58
CA PHE A 59 -10.05 15.15 0.54
C PHE A 59 -8.99 14.89 -0.50
N GLY A 60 -9.09 15.57 -1.63
CA GLY A 60 -8.06 15.57 -2.66
C GLY A 60 -7.85 16.95 -3.26
N LEU A 61 -6.64 17.14 -3.77
CA LEU A 61 -6.29 18.25 -4.65
C LEU A 61 -6.03 17.70 -6.05
N LYS A 62 -6.51 18.40 -7.08
CA LYS A 62 -6.13 18.08 -8.47
C LYS A 62 -4.61 18.13 -8.61
N THR A 63 -4.00 17.19 -9.33
CA THR A 63 -2.55 17.22 -9.60
C THR A 63 -2.18 18.40 -10.51
N TYR A 64 -3.00 18.63 -11.54
CA TYR A 64 -2.84 19.71 -12.52
C TYR A 64 -4.15 20.49 -12.66
N VAL A 65 -4.06 21.74 -13.10
CA VAL A 65 -5.25 22.47 -13.54
C VAL A 65 -5.80 21.78 -14.79
N GLY A 66 -7.05 21.32 -14.70
CA GLY A 66 -7.69 20.54 -15.76
C GLY A 66 -7.28 19.07 -15.82
N SER A 67 -6.84 18.47 -14.70
CA SER A 67 -6.72 17.01 -14.56
C SER A 67 -7.99 16.30 -15.02
N PHE A 68 -7.85 15.21 -15.79
CA PHE A 68 -9.01 14.45 -16.29
C PHE A 68 -9.63 13.55 -15.23
N ASP A 69 -8.84 13.03 -14.30
CA ASP A 69 -9.36 12.37 -13.11
C ASP A 69 -9.95 13.41 -12.15
N GLN A 70 -11.23 13.23 -11.83
CA GLN A 70 -11.96 14.15 -10.98
C GLN A 70 -12.04 13.72 -9.51
N THR A 71 -11.60 12.52 -9.16
CA THR A 71 -11.90 11.91 -7.85
C THR A 71 -10.68 11.40 -7.09
N SER A 72 -9.49 11.44 -7.68
CA SER A 72 -8.22 11.09 -7.01
C SER A 72 -7.41 12.32 -6.60
N GLY A 73 -6.56 12.11 -5.59
CA GLY A 73 -5.55 13.06 -5.12
C GLY A 73 -4.27 12.31 -4.77
N GLU A 74 -3.16 13.05 -4.77
CA GLU A 74 -1.83 12.50 -4.53
C GLU A 74 -1.23 13.04 -3.24
N ALA A 75 -0.67 12.16 -2.41
CA ALA A 75 -0.07 12.54 -1.13
C ALA A 75 1.12 13.49 -1.32
N ILE A 76 1.90 13.32 -2.38
CA ILE A 76 3.04 14.21 -2.72
C ILE A 76 2.60 15.61 -3.18
N ASN A 77 1.33 15.83 -3.46
CA ASN A 77 0.73 17.14 -3.69
C ASN A 77 0.11 17.68 -2.40
N ILE A 78 -0.67 16.84 -1.73
CA ILE A 78 -1.49 17.22 -0.58
C ILE A 78 -0.64 17.48 0.66
N LEU A 79 0.16 16.51 1.13
CA LEU A 79 0.91 16.64 2.37
C LEU A 79 1.89 17.83 2.38
N PRO A 80 2.72 18.07 1.34
CA PRO A 80 3.60 19.24 1.36
C PRO A 80 2.85 20.57 1.24
N SER A 81 1.64 20.61 0.66
CA SER A 81 0.81 21.82 0.68
C SER A 81 0.33 22.16 2.10
N LEU A 82 0.04 21.15 2.92
CA LEU A 82 -0.32 21.34 4.33
C LEU A 82 0.87 21.82 5.16
N VAL A 83 2.04 21.22 4.95
CA VAL A 83 3.30 21.65 5.60
C VAL A 83 3.59 23.10 5.21
N GLY A 84 3.65 23.38 3.90
CA GLY A 84 3.97 24.71 3.38
C GLY A 84 3.01 25.80 3.88
N ALA A 85 1.71 25.54 3.92
CA ALA A 85 0.72 26.47 4.45
C ALA A 85 0.94 26.74 5.96
N THR A 86 1.23 25.70 6.74
CA THR A 86 1.51 25.81 8.17
C THR A 86 2.77 26.63 8.43
N LEU A 87 3.85 26.39 7.67
CA LEU A 87 5.11 27.13 7.78
C LEU A 87 4.95 28.65 7.52
N VAL A 88 3.99 29.05 6.68
CA VAL A 88 3.68 30.47 6.43
C VAL A 88 2.56 31.03 7.34
N GLY A 89 2.17 30.27 8.37
CA GLY A 89 1.28 30.71 9.45
C GLY A 89 -0.21 30.46 9.22
N ILE A 90 -0.57 29.46 8.40
CA ILE A 90 -1.96 29.04 8.20
C ILE A 90 -2.22 27.77 9.02
N ASP A 91 -3.16 27.83 9.97
CA ASP A 91 -3.57 26.66 10.75
C ASP A 91 -4.48 25.75 9.92
N LYS A 92 -3.96 24.59 9.51
CA LYS A 92 -4.67 23.59 8.70
C LYS A 92 -5.47 22.60 9.53
N SER A 93 -5.36 22.64 10.87
CA SER A 93 -6.23 21.87 11.76
C SER A 93 -7.64 22.47 11.87
N ASN A 94 -7.79 23.76 11.51
CA ASN A 94 -9.07 24.46 11.53
C ASN A 94 -9.13 25.58 10.49
N GLN A 95 -9.05 25.23 9.21
CA GLN A 95 -9.22 26.20 8.13
C GLN A 95 -10.62 26.11 7.54
N ASN A 96 -11.41 27.18 7.70
CA ASN A 96 -12.80 27.26 7.23
C ASN A 96 -13.70 26.13 7.78
N GLY A 97 -13.45 25.69 9.01
CA GLY A 97 -14.20 24.61 9.67
C GLY A 97 -13.79 23.20 9.26
N ASN A 98 -12.75 23.05 8.44
CA ASN A 98 -12.21 21.75 8.04
C ASN A 98 -10.88 21.47 8.75
N ASN A 99 -10.71 20.23 9.18
CA ASN A 99 -9.45 19.73 9.73
C ASN A 99 -8.70 18.94 8.66
N TRP A 100 -7.97 19.66 7.82
CA TRP A 100 -7.24 19.08 6.69
C TRP A 100 -6.12 18.12 7.12
N ILE A 101 -5.59 18.30 8.34
CA ILE A 101 -4.59 17.40 8.89
C ILE A 101 -5.20 16.02 9.14
N VAL A 102 -6.33 15.95 9.85
CA VAL A 102 -7.06 14.68 10.07
C VAL A 102 -7.52 14.09 8.75
N TYR A 103 -8.07 14.89 7.83
CA TYR A 103 -8.53 14.35 6.53
C TYR A 103 -7.40 13.78 5.68
N SER A 104 -6.17 14.26 5.85
CA SER A 104 -4.98 13.75 5.14
C SER A 104 -4.49 12.39 5.65
N GLN A 105 -4.93 11.97 6.84
CA GLN A 105 -4.56 10.68 7.42
C GLN A 105 -5.07 9.51 6.59
N ASP A 106 -6.05 9.72 5.70
CA ASP A 106 -6.55 8.68 4.78
C ASP A 106 -5.47 8.15 3.81
N PHE A 107 -4.35 8.87 3.64
CA PHE A 107 -3.18 8.39 2.88
C PHE A 107 -2.29 7.41 3.65
N PHE A 108 -2.52 7.22 4.96
CA PHE A 108 -1.92 6.15 5.75
C PHE A 108 -2.65 4.84 5.45
N ASN A 109 -2.02 3.99 4.64
CA ASN A 109 -2.64 2.79 4.08
C ASN A 109 -2.63 1.62 5.07
N HIS A 110 -3.51 1.65 6.07
CA HIS A 110 -3.59 0.56 7.05
C HIS A 110 -4.55 -0.56 6.66
N LEU A 111 -5.60 -0.30 5.86
CA LEU A 111 -6.60 -1.33 5.53
C LEU A 111 -6.01 -2.51 4.77
N ASN A 112 -4.96 -2.23 4.02
CA ASN A 112 -4.26 -3.21 3.22
C ASN A 112 -2.96 -3.66 3.91
N SER A 113 -2.74 -3.27 5.17
CA SER A 113 -1.58 -3.63 6.00
C SER A 113 -0.23 -3.05 5.57
N GLU A 114 -0.19 -2.06 4.66
CA GLU A 114 1.06 -1.34 4.36
C GLU A 114 1.57 -0.61 5.60
N ASN A 115 0.64 0.06 6.32
CA ASN A 115 0.90 0.84 7.53
C ASN A 115 1.97 1.93 7.34
N ILE A 116 1.96 2.56 6.17
CA ILE A 116 2.78 3.71 5.81
C ILE A 116 1.96 4.67 4.95
N TYR A 117 2.42 5.92 4.83
CA TYR A 117 1.87 6.86 3.88
C TYR A 117 2.36 6.51 2.47
N LEU A 118 1.43 6.39 1.52
CA LEU A 118 1.74 6.17 0.09
C LEU A 118 1.06 7.23 -0.75
N ASN A 119 1.46 7.31 -2.03
CA ASN A 119 0.99 8.39 -2.90
C ASN A 119 -0.53 8.41 -3.11
N ASN A 120 -1.21 7.26 -3.05
CA ASN A 120 -2.67 7.19 -3.18
C ASN A 120 -3.29 6.40 -2.03
N VAL A 121 -4.56 6.72 -1.76
CA VAL A 121 -5.40 5.95 -0.85
C VAL A 121 -5.69 4.57 -1.46
N GLY A 122 -5.48 3.51 -0.68
CA GLY A 122 -5.55 2.11 -1.10
C GLY A 122 -4.32 1.59 -1.85
N ALA A 123 -3.26 2.39 -2.00
CA ALA A 123 -2.07 2.00 -2.76
C ALA A 123 -1.25 0.91 -2.08
N ARG A 124 -0.42 0.22 -2.86
CA ARG A 124 0.55 -0.78 -2.42
C ARG A 124 1.97 -0.28 -2.68
N SER A 125 2.89 -0.57 -1.76
CA SER A 125 4.30 -0.23 -1.92
C SER A 125 5.04 -1.16 -2.89
N GLY A 126 6.27 -0.82 -3.25
CA GLY A 126 7.16 -1.69 -4.05
C GLY A 126 7.22 -1.33 -5.53
N THR A 127 6.90 -0.09 -5.90
CA THR A 127 6.91 0.37 -7.29
C THR A 127 7.99 1.41 -7.59
N ASP A 128 8.14 2.39 -6.71
CA ASP A 128 9.04 3.52 -6.89
C ASP A 128 9.32 4.19 -5.53
N TRP A 129 10.60 4.31 -5.17
CA TRP A 129 11.00 4.92 -3.92
C TRP A 129 10.55 6.36 -3.76
N TRP A 130 10.45 7.13 -4.83
CA TRP A 130 9.93 8.49 -4.75
C TRP A 130 8.53 8.52 -4.12
N TYR A 131 7.61 7.72 -4.68
CA TYR A 131 6.21 7.65 -4.25
C TYR A 131 6.01 6.88 -2.93
N ASP A 132 6.90 5.93 -2.63
CA ASP A 132 6.83 5.12 -1.42
C ASP A 132 7.43 5.84 -0.19
N MET A 133 8.43 6.73 -0.37
CA MET A 133 9.16 7.34 0.76
C MET A 133 8.69 8.74 1.13
N MET A 134 8.46 9.59 0.14
CA MET A 134 8.33 11.03 0.39
C MET A 134 7.02 11.45 1.08
N PRO A 135 5.88 10.78 0.84
CA PRO A 135 4.70 10.97 1.68
C PRO A 135 4.96 10.80 3.19
N ASN A 136 5.82 9.85 3.56
CA ASN A 136 6.20 9.62 4.97
C ASN A 136 7.05 10.76 5.54
N ILE A 137 7.96 11.34 4.74
CA ILE A 137 8.72 12.53 5.13
C ILE A 137 7.77 13.69 5.43
N TYR A 138 6.84 13.98 4.52
CA TYR A 138 5.88 15.08 4.70
C TYR A 138 4.96 14.85 5.89
N PHE A 139 4.52 13.61 6.12
CA PHE A 139 3.77 13.26 7.33
C PHE A 139 4.57 13.51 8.61
N TYR A 140 5.85 13.11 8.68
CA TYR A 140 6.69 13.39 9.84
C TYR A 140 6.86 14.90 10.08
N GLN A 141 6.96 15.70 9.03
CA GLN A 141 7.00 17.16 9.13
C GLN A 141 5.68 17.72 9.71
N LEU A 142 4.52 17.20 9.28
CA LEU A 142 3.24 17.56 9.87
C LEU A 142 3.13 17.12 11.34
N TYR A 143 3.65 15.94 11.68
CA TYR A 143 3.69 15.46 13.06
C TYR A 143 4.52 16.37 13.97
N ASP A 144 5.65 16.88 13.48
CA ASP A 144 6.46 17.85 14.23
C ASP A 144 5.71 19.19 14.44
N LEU A 145 4.96 19.63 13.44
CA LEU A 145 4.22 20.91 13.48
C LEU A 145 2.94 20.86 14.34
N TYR A 146 2.22 19.73 14.36
CA TYR A 146 0.92 19.61 15.02
C TYR A 146 0.92 18.69 16.25
N GLY A 147 1.92 17.82 16.39
CA GLY A 147 1.96 16.80 17.43
C GLY A 147 0.87 15.74 17.25
N ASP A 148 0.25 15.35 18.37
CA ASP A 148 -0.75 14.29 18.41
C ASP A 148 -2.15 14.81 18.02
N ILE A 149 -2.52 14.61 16.76
CA ILE A 149 -3.83 14.96 16.20
C ILE A 149 -4.40 13.77 15.42
N GLY A 150 -5.67 13.43 15.62
CA GLY A 150 -6.24 12.20 15.05
C GLY A 150 -5.49 10.96 15.54
N GLU A 151 -5.02 10.12 14.64
CA GLU A 151 -4.20 8.93 14.96
C GLU A 151 -2.70 9.13 14.74
N ALA A 152 -2.21 10.37 14.68
CA ALA A 152 -0.86 10.65 14.22
C ALA A 152 0.24 9.95 15.04
N THR A 153 0.08 9.76 16.36
CA THR A 153 1.06 9.02 17.17
C THR A 153 1.15 7.53 16.82
N PHE A 154 0.02 6.87 16.56
CA PHE A 154 0.01 5.48 16.11
C PHE A 154 0.70 5.37 14.74
N GLN A 155 0.33 6.24 13.80
CA GLN A 155 0.90 6.27 12.45
C GLN A 155 2.41 6.55 12.46
N PHE A 156 2.86 7.50 13.29
CA PHE A 156 4.28 7.83 13.46
C PHE A 156 5.11 6.62 13.88
N ASN A 157 4.68 5.93 14.93
CA ASN A 157 5.35 4.72 15.42
C ASN A 157 5.28 3.59 14.39
N SER A 158 4.14 3.42 13.72
CA SER A 158 3.96 2.38 12.72
C SER A 158 4.87 2.56 11.50
N VAL A 159 5.03 3.79 11.02
CA VAL A 159 6.02 4.13 9.98
C VAL A 159 7.43 3.81 10.46
N ALA A 160 7.80 4.20 11.69
CA ALA A 160 9.13 3.93 12.23
C ALA A 160 9.44 2.43 12.31
N ASP A 161 8.49 1.64 12.82
CA ASP A 161 8.59 0.19 12.93
C ASP A 161 8.70 -0.46 11.55
N ARG A 162 7.90 0.00 10.58
CA ARG A 162 7.93 -0.54 9.22
C ARG A 162 9.25 -0.23 8.51
N MET A 163 9.76 0.99 8.65
CA MET A 163 11.05 1.39 8.09
C MET A 163 12.19 0.60 8.74
N GLN A 164 12.18 0.42 10.07
CA GLN A 164 13.19 -0.34 10.80
C GLN A 164 13.20 -1.81 10.38
N ALA A 165 12.02 -2.42 10.27
CA ALA A 165 11.87 -3.80 9.81
C ALA A 165 12.43 -3.97 8.39
N ALA A 166 12.14 -3.03 7.48
CA ALA A 166 12.67 -3.06 6.12
C ALA A 166 14.20 -2.93 6.10
N VAL A 167 14.80 -2.03 6.88
CA VAL A 167 16.27 -1.89 6.96
C VAL A 167 16.94 -3.17 7.48
N ARG A 168 16.36 -3.83 8.51
CA ARG A 168 16.80 -5.15 8.98
C ARG A 168 16.72 -6.19 7.87
N GLN A 169 15.60 -6.27 7.15
CA GLN A 169 15.40 -7.22 6.03
C GLN A 169 16.34 -6.97 4.85
N MET A 170 16.74 -5.72 4.63
CA MET A 170 17.77 -5.34 3.65
C MET A 170 19.20 -5.67 4.10
N GLY A 171 19.37 -6.35 5.24
CA GLY A 171 20.66 -6.83 5.74
C GLY A 171 21.31 -5.93 6.80
N GLY A 172 20.61 -4.91 7.29
CA GLY A 172 21.03 -4.16 8.48
C GLY A 172 21.12 -5.09 9.69
N SER A 173 22.28 -5.14 10.33
CA SER A 173 22.52 -6.02 11.47
C SER A 173 23.50 -5.39 12.45
N ASP A 174 23.38 -5.76 13.72
CA ASP A 174 24.33 -5.48 14.80
C ASP A 174 25.09 -6.74 15.25
N THR A 175 24.81 -7.90 14.66
CA THR A 175 25.38 -9.21 15.04
C THR A 175 25.92 -9.99 13.82
N PRO A 176 27.10 -9.62 13.25
CA PRO A 176 27.90 -8.43 13.53
C PRO A 176 27.32 -7.17 12.86
N TRP A 177 27.90 -6.00 13.18
CA TRP A 177 27.51 -4.75 12.54
C TRP A 177 27.66 -4.80 11.01
N GLN A 178 26.54 -4.66 10.32
CA GLN A 178 26.41 -4.70 8.88
C GLN A 178 25.42 -3.63 8.42
N ARG A 179 25.85 -2.81 7.45
CA ARG A 179 24.98 -1.84 6.80
C ARG A 179 23.92 -2.54 5.95
N ALA A 180 22.75 -1.90 5.81
CA ALA A 180 21.72 -2.36 4.90
C ALA A 180 22.16 -2.25 3.42
N SER A 181 21.60 -3.07 2.56
CA SER A 181 21.76 -3.02 1.11
C SER A 181 20.51 -2.40 0.49
N MET A 182 20.54 -1.12 0.14
CA MET A 182 19.35 -0.37 -0.31
C MET A 182 19.40 -0.02 -1.80
N ASN A 183 20.15 -0.78 -2.61
CA ASN A 183 20.35 -0.52 -4.03
C ASN A 183 19.21 -1.09 -4.89
N TYR A 184 18.00 -0.56 -4.71
CA TYR A 184 16.77 -1.02 -5.36
C TYR A 184 16.00 0.13 -6.02
N ARG A 185 15.04 -0.19 -6.88
CA ARG A 185 14.03 0.75 -7.39
C ARG A 185 12.95 1.06 -6.35
N ALA A 186 12.57 0.04 -5.58
CA ALA A 186 11.54 0.11 -4.54
C ALA A 186 11.62 -1.10 -3.61
N TRP A 187 10.81 -1.10 -2.56
CA TRP A 187 10.62 -2.24 -1.65
C TRP A 187 9.15 -2.44 -1.34
N ASP A 188 8.69 -3.67 -1.51
CA ASP A 188 7.37 -4.10 -1.06
C ASP A 188 7.44 -4.36 0.45
N PHE A 189 6.87 -3.45 1.22
CA PHE A 189 6.90 -3.45 2.68
C PHE A 189 6.04 -4.55 3.32
N VAL A 190 5.06 -5.08 2.59
CA VAL A 190 4.20 -6.17 3.06
C VAL A 190 4.89 -7.52 2.85
N ASN A 191 5.47 -7.71 1.66
CA ASN A 191 6.07 -8.99 1.27
C ASN A 191 7.58 -9.08 1.53
N ALA A 192 8.21 -8.00 2.00
CA ALA A 192 9.65 -7.91 2.25
C ALA A 192 10.49 -8.22 1.00
N LYS A 193 10.12 -7.65 -0.15
CA LYS A 193 10.76 -7.94 -1.44
C LYS A 193 11.27 -6.68 -2.13
N PRO A 194 12.51 -6.69 -2.66
CA PRO A 194 13.01 -5.58 -3.46
C PRO A 194 12.46 -5.62 -4.90
N LEU A 195 12.20 -4.44 -5.46
CA LEU A 195 12.09 -4.27 -6.91
C LEU A 195 13.48 -3.94 -7.47
N THR A 196 14.03 -4.84 -8.28
CA THR A 196 15.41 -4.74 -8.80
C THR A 196 15.49 -4.27 -10.25
N SER A 197 14.35 -4.18 -10.95
CA SER A 197 14.24 -3.65 -12.30
C SER A 197 13.81 -2.18 -12.29
N GLY A 198 14.10 -1.46 -13.39
CA GLY A 198 13.79 -0.03 -13.49
C GLY A 198 14.95 0.87 -13.04
N VAL A 199 14.62 2.12 -12.70
CA VAL A 199 15.60 3.13 -12.25
C VAL A 199 15.95 2.86 -10.79
N ILE A 200 17.16 2.43 -10.52
CA ILE A 200 17.60 2.14 -9.14
C ILE A 200 17.90 3.47 -8.42
N GLU A 201 17.34 3.66 -7.23
CA GLU A 201 17.41 4.92 -6.46
C GLU A 201 18.00 4.68 -5.05
N PRO A 202 19.32 4.43 -4.96
CA PRO A 202 19.95 4.12 -3.67
C PRO A 202 19.97 5.32 -2.71
N GLU A 203 19.65 6.53 -3.17
CA GLU A 203 19.50 7.70 -2.32
C GLU A 203 18.27 7.64 -1.39
N ALA A 204 17.33 6.72 -1.62
CA ALA A 204 16.23 6.45 -0.69
C ALA A 204 16.74 6.17 0.73
N ALA A 205 17.97 5.66 0.87
CA ALA A 205 18.67 5.53 2.15
C ALA A 205 18.73 6.84 2.96
N GLY A 206 18.80 8.00 2.31
CA GLY A 206 18.73 9.30 2.97
C GLY A 206 17.37 9.58 3.61
N ALA A 207 16.27 9.21 2.94
CA ALA A 207 14.93 9.33 3.49
C ALA A 207 14.69 8.37 4.66
N PHE A 208 15.14 7.11 4.55
CA PHE A 208 15.09 6.16 5.67
C PHE A 208 15.85 6.68 6.89
N ALA A 209 17.07 7.16 6.69
CA ALA A 209 17.87 7.72 7.77
C ALA A 209 17.20 8.92 8.44
N TRP A 210 16.63 9.82 7.64
CA TRP A 210 15.91 10.97 8.15
C TRP A 210 14.69 10.56 8.99
N LEU A 211 13.87 9.62 8.52
CA LEU A 211 12.71 9.12 9.27
C LEU A 211 13.13 8.44 10.57
N LEU A 212 14.07 7.50 10.50
CA LEU A 212 14.46 6.68 11.64
C LEU A 212 15.23 7.48 12.70
N TYR A 213 16.03 8.46 12.30
CA TYR A 213 16.70 9.32 13.27
C TYR A 213 15.72 10.20 14.05
N HIS A 214 14.72 10.77 13.37
CA HIS A 214 13.71 11.58 14.04
C HIS A 214 12.72 10.72 14.85
N ALA A 215 12.45 9.48 14.43
CA ALA A 215 11.76 8.50 15.27
C ALA A 215 12.54 8.19 16.54
N TYR A 216 13.87 8.01 16.45
CA TYR A 216 14.74 7.88 17.63
C TYR A 216 14.69 9.12 18.53
N LYS A 217 14.81 10.33 17.97
CA LYS A 217 14.71 11.59 18.75
C LYS A 217 13.39 11.67 19.51
N LYS A 218 12.29 11.26 18.90
CA LYS A 218 10.95 11.30 19.52
C LYS A 218 10.72 10.22 20.58
N THR A 219 11.22 9.01 20.35
CA THR A 219 10.86 7.82 21.15
C THR A 219 11.96 7.36 22.11
N GLY A 220 13.21 7.74 21.87
CA GLY A 220 14.39 7.21 22.55
C GLY A 220 14.74 5.77 22.14
N ASN A 221 14.02 5.15 21.19
CA ASN A 221 14.26 3.77 20.78
C ASN A 221 15.54 3.64 19.94
N LYS A 222 16.58 3.04 20.54
CA LYS A 222 17.89 2.86 19.92
C LYS A 222 17.88 1.97 18.68
N GLU A 223 16.86 1.14 18.47
CA GLU A 223 16.76 0.35 17.23
C GLU A 223 16.56 1.24 16.01
N TYR A 224 15.76 2.31 16.11
CA TYR A 224 15.62 3.27 15.02
C TYR A 224 16.93 4.04 14.76
N LEU A 225 17.71 4.34 15.82
CA LEU A 225 19.04 4.92 15.64
C LEU A 225 19.94 3.99 14.82
N LYS A 226 20.02 2.70 15.16
CA LYS A 226 20.79 1.73 14.39
C LYS A 226 20.32 1.66 12.93
N GLY A 227 19.01 1.65 12.71
CA GLY A 227 18.42 1.69 11.37
C GLY A 227 18.87 2.90 10.55
N SER A 228 18.83 4.09 11.15
CA SER A 228 19.34 5.31 10.53
C SER A 228 20.82 5.20 10.17
N GLU A 229 21.65 4.68 11.10
CA GLU A 229 23.08 4.53 10.88
C GLU A 229 23.39 3.52 9.77
N TRP A 230 22.70 2.38 9.72
CA TRP A 230 22.85 1.41 8.64
C TRP A 230 22.51 2.01 7.27
N SER A 231 21.47 2.85 7.20
CA SER A 231 21.09 3.55 5.97
C SER A 231 22.11 4.61 5.56
N LEU A 232 22.58 5.47 6.47
CA LEU A 232 23.61 6.47 6.15
C LEU A 232 24.96 5.85 5.83
N GLU A 233 25.35 4.79 6.53
CA GLU A 233 26.56 4.04 6.21
C GLU A 233 26.48 3.41 4.82
N PHE A 234 25.32 2.92 4.38
CA PHE A 234 25.12 2.51 3.00
C PHE A 234 25.32 3.70 2.03
N LEU A 235 24.59 4.79 2.24
CA LEU A 235 24.59 5.96 1.36
C LEU A 235 25.99 6.58 1.20
N THR A 236 26.68 6.81 2.32
CA THR A 236 27.99 7.46 2.35
C THR A 236 29.11 6.56 1.81
N ASN A 237 28.91 5.23 1.79
CA ASN A 237 29.86 4.28 1.20
C ASN A 237 29.63 4.00 -0.29
N LEU A 238 28.62 4.60 -0.92
CA LEU A 238 28.45 4.50 -2.37
C LEU A 238 29.68 5.05 -3.11
N GLY A 239 30.05 4.38 -4.20
CA GLY A 239 31.20 4.77 -5.04
C GLY A 239 30.86 5.78 -6.14
N ALA A 240 29.58 6.03 -6.40
CA ALA A 240 29.10 6.91 -7.46
C ALA A 240 27.98 7.81 -6.93
N ASN A 241 27.83 8.99 -7.54
CA ASN A 241 26.77 9.94 -7.22
C ASN A 241 25.40 9.31 -7.51
N PRO A 242 24.54 9.10 -6.49
CA PRO A 242 23.23 8.49 -6.67
C PRO A 242 22.15 9.48 -7.10
N SER A 243 22.45 10.79 -7.13
CA SER A 243 21.48 11.88 -7.23
C SER A 243 20.44 11.69 -8.34
N TYR A 244 19.18 11.78 -7.94
CA TYR A 244 17.98 11.63 -8.72
C TYR A 244 16.80 12.13 -7.89
N GLU A 245 16.09 13.12 -8.40
CA GLU A 245 14.93 13.72 -7.73
C GLU A 245 15.26 14.41 -6.38
N LEU A 246 15.06 13.76 -5.22
CA LEU A 246 14.75 14.47 -3.96
C LEU A 246 15.28 13.88 -2.65
N GLN A 247 15.62 12.60 -2.54
CA GLN A 247 15.88 11.99 -1.22
C GLN A 247 17.32 12.28 -0.70
N LEU A 248 18.30 12.49 -1.58
CA LEU A 248 19.70 12.72 -1.20
C LEU A 248 19.92 13.97 -0.31
N PRO A 249 19.28 15.14 -0.56
CA PRO A 249 19.33 16.30 0.34
C PRO A 249 18.92 16.00 1.78
N TYR A 250 17.86 15.21 1.99
CA TYR A 250 17.43 14.80 3.32
C TYR A 250 18.48 13.92 4.00
N GLY A 251 19.16 13.07 3.22
CA GLY A 251 20.32 12.29 3.68
C GLY A 251 21.52 13.16 4.10
N ALA A 252 21.85 14.20 3.34
CA ALA A 252 22.92 15.15 3.70
C ALA A 252 22.57 15.93 4.97
N TYR A 253 21.32 16.36 5.09
CA TYR A 253 20.81 17.07 6.26
C TYR A 253 20.90 16.22 7.52
N VAL A 254 20.30 15.02 7.51
CA VAL A 254 20.33 14.15 8.70
C VAL A 254 21.76 13.69 9.04
N ALA A 255 22.62 13.48 8.04
CA ALA A 255 24.02 13.17 8.28
C ALA A 255 24.76 14.31 9.01
N ALA A 256 24.54 15.57 8.61
CA ALA A 256 25.14 16.72 9.27
C ALA A 256 24.59 16.87 10.71
N LYS A 257 23.27 16.72 10.88
CA LYS A 257 22.60 16.74 12.19
C LYS A 257 23.16 15.67 13.13
N MET A 258 23.28 14.43 12.66
CA MET A 258 23.86 13.33 13.44
C MET A 258 25.35 13.54 13.77
N ASN A 259 26.13 14.11 12.86
CA ASN A 259 27.53 14.44 13.14
C ASN A 259 27.64 15.46 14.29
N ALA A 260 26.77 16.47 14.28
CA ALA A 260 26.76 17.55 15.26
C ALA A 260 26.18 17.11 16.62
N GLU A 261 25.05 16.39 16.62
CA GLU A 261 24.30 16.04 17.84
C GLU A 261 24.86 14.81 18.55
N ILE A 262 25.24 13.77 17.81
CA ILE A 262 25.56 12.45 18.40
C ILE A 262 26.95 11.93 18.01
N GLY A 263 27.79 12.76 17.38
CA GLY A 263 29.20 12.44 17.12
C GLY A 263 29.44 11.40 16.02
N THR A 264 28.56 11.29 15.02
CA THR A 264 28.87 10.49 13.81
C THR A 264 29.92 11.15 12.92
N ASN A 265 30.46 10.45 11.92
CA ASN A 265 31.51 10.98 11.04
C ASN A 265 31.20 10.76 9.55
N TYR A 266 30.02 11.20 9.12
CA TYR A 266 29.61 11.11 7.72
C TYR A 266 30.24 12.23 6.88
N ASP A 267 30.64 11.90 5.64
CA ASP A 267 31.25 12.85 4.71
C ASP A 267 30.20 13.77 4.07
N ILE A 268 29.91 14.89 4.75
CA ILE A 268 28.92 15.88 4.32
C ILE A 268 29.36 16.58 3.03
N GLU A 269 30.67 16.85 2.86
CA GLU A 269 31.18 17.50 1.65
C GLU A 269 30.91 16.65 0.41
N LYS A 270 31.11 15.33 0.51
CA LYS A 270 30.76 14.39 -0.56
C LYS A 270 29.27 14.43 -0.91
N LEU A 271 28.38 14.39 0.08
CA LEU A 271 26.93 14.41 -0.18
C LEU A 271 26.49 15.73 -0.81
N ILE A 272 26.97 16.86 -0.27
CA ILE A 272 26.72 18.19 -0.83
C ILE A 272 27.27 18.32 -2.26
N PHE A 273 28.47 17.78 -2.51
CA PHE A 273 29.04 17.74 -3.85
C PHE A 273 28.16 16.94 -4.81
N TRP A 274 27.62 15.81 -4.38
CA TRP A 274 26.72 14.99 -5.18
C TRP A 274 25.38 15.64 -5.47
N ILE A 275 24.81 16.37 -4.51
CA ILE A 275 23.53 17.06 -4.68
C ILE A 275 23.62 18.16 -5.73
N PHE A 276 24.66 19.00 -5.64
CA PHE A 276 24.76 20.16 -6.53
C PHE A 276 25.34 19.81 -7.89
N ASN A 277 26.35 18.93 -7.94
CA ASN A 277 26.97 18.57 -9.21
C ASN A 277 26.17 17.50 -9.95
N ARG A 278 26.37 17.47 -11.26
CA ARG A 278 25.70 16.54 -12.15
C ARG A 278 26.03 15.08 -11.82
N GLY A 279 25.01 14.29 -11.52
CA GLY A 279 25.05 12.85 -11.39
C GLY A 279 25.00 12.12 -12.75
N PRO A 280 25.38 10.83 -12.78
CA PRO A 280 25.35 10.02 -14.00
C PRO A 280 23.94 9.64 -14.44
N LEU A 281 22.99 9.53 -13.50
CA LEU A 281 21.61 9.17 -13.77
C LEU A 281 20.86 10.40 -14.32
N ARG A 282 20.46 10.34 -15.59
CA ARG A 282 19.72 11.40 -16.32
C ARG A 282 20.37 12.80 -16.30
N GLY A 283 21.65 12.90 -15.92
CA GLY A 283 22.32 14.19 -15.76
C GLY A 283 21.75 15.03 -14.63
N TRP A 284 21.17 14.41 -13.59
CA TRP A 284 20.51 15.13 -12.50
C TRP A 284 21.47 16.05 -11.73
N GLY A 285 21.06 17.27 -11.41
CA GLY A 285 21.86 18.22 -10.64
C GLY A 285 21.29 19.64 -10.66
N THR A 286 22.09 20.62 -10.24
CA THR A 286 21.65 22.03 -10.23
C THR A 286 21.96 22.74 -11.54
N ILE A 287 20.98 23.38 -12.16
CA ILE A 287 21.14 24.17 -13.38
C ILE A 287 22.03 25.39 -13.11
N VAL A 288 22.91 25.68 -14.09
CA VAL A 288 23.76 26.87 -14.09
C VAL A 288 23.72 27.46 -15.48
N GLY A 289 23.32 28.72 -15.61
CA GLY A 289 23.35 29.39 -16.90
C GLY A 289 22.35 30.54 -17.04
N ASN A 290 22.30 31.04 -18.28
CA ASN A 290 21.41 32.10 -18.72
C ASN A 290 20.67 31.62 -19.96
N TRP A 291 19.34 31.54 -19.90
CA TRP A 291 18.49 31.09 -20.99
C TRP A 291 17.67 32.28 -21.51
N GLY A 292 17.79 32.58 -22.80
CA GLY A 292 17.05 33.70 -23.40
C GLY A 292 17.31 35.07 -22.78
N GLY A 293 18.47 35.29 -22.15
CA GLY A 293 18.80 36.54 -21.43
C GLY A 293 18.40 36.54 -19.95
N LEU A 294 17.88 35.43 -19.43
CA LEU A 294 17.40 35.30 -18.06
C LEU A 294 18.28 34.32 -17.28
N ASP A 295 18.81 34.72 -16.13
CA ASP A 295 19.53 33.80 -15.25
C ASP A 295 18.58 32.76 -14.66
N VAL A 296 18.92 31.49 -14.88
CA VAL A 296 18.18 30.29 -14.43
C VAL A 296 18.98 29.47 -13.42
N SER A 297 20.18 29.95 -13.06
CA SER A 297 21.06 29.31 -12.09
C SER A 297 20.32 29.03 -10.78
N GLY A 298 20.61 27.88 -10.18
CA GLY A 298 20.05 27.46 -8.90
C GLY A 298 18.80 26.58 -8.99
N LEU A 299 18.11 26.55 -10.15
CA LEU A 299 17.06 25.56 -10.41
C LEU A 299 17.64 24.13 -10.40
N VAL A 300 16.82 23.11 -10.18
CA VAL A 300 17.27 21.71 -10.05
C VAL A 300 16.54 20.81 -11.05
N GLY A 301 17.24 19.86 -11.65
CA GLY A 301 16.65 18.89 -12.58
C GLY A 301 17.71 18.20 -13.45
N GLU A 302 17.38 17.94 -14.71
CA GLU A 302 18.32 17.41 -15.70
C GLU A 302 19.27 18.54 -16.18
N ALA A 303 20.45 18.61 -15.58
CA ALA A 303 21.54 19.54 -15.88
C ALA A 303 22.46 18.95 -16.96
N ASN A 304 21.95 18.80 -18.18
CA ASN A 304 22.62 18.12 -19.28
C ASN A 304 23.77 18.92 -19.90
N ASP A 305 23.73 20.25 -19.79
CA ASP A 305 24.67 21.24 -20.33
C ASP A 305 24.88 21.12 -21.86
N GLN A 306 23.86 20.64 -22.59
CA GLN A 306 23.89 20.38 -24.05
C GLN A 306 22.81 21.14 -24.83
N GLY A 307 22.24 22.21 -24.26
CA GLY A 307 21.16 22.96 -24.89
C GLY A 307 19.78 22.32 -24.69
N ASN A 308 19.66 21.37 -23.76
CA ASN A 308 18.49 20.55 -23.48
C ASN A 308 18.26 20.35 -21.98
N ASP A 309 18.69 21.31 -21.15
CA ASP A 309 18.45 21.26 -19.71
C ASP A 309 16.94 21.30 -19.39
N TYR A 310 16.56 20.63 -18.30
CA TYR A 310 15.17 20.51 -17.87
C TYR A 310 15.05 20.59 -16.35
N ALA A 311 14.64 21.76 -15.85
CA ALA A 311 14.46 22.02 -14.43
C ALA A 311 13.05 21.68 -13.97
N PHE A 312 12.92 21.13 -12.77
CA PHE A 312 11.64 20.80 -12.13
C PHE A 312 11.46 21.64 -10.87
N GLN A 313 10.27 22.20 -10.71
CA GLN A 313 10.01 23.21 -9.68
C GLN A 313 10.12 22.63 -8.27
N LEU A 314 9.48 21.49 -8.04
CA LEU A 314 9.44 20.82 -6.73
C LEU A 314 10.85 20.58 -6.18
N ASN A 315 11.77 20.17 -7.06
CA ASN A 315 13.10 19.75 -6.68
C ASN A 315 13.91 20.86 -6.02
N GLY A 316 13.90 22.06 -6.60
CA GLY A 316 14.57 23.21 -5.99
C GLY A 316 13.97 23.58 -4.62
N LEU A 317 12.65 23.58 -4.50
CA LEU A 317 11.95 23.97 -3.26
C LEU A 317 12.23 23.00 -2.12
N GLN A 318 12.15 21.70 -2.38
CA GLN A 318 12.41 20.66 -1.39
C GLN A 318 13.91 20.52 -1.07
N HIS A 319 14.80 20.74 -2.04
CA HIS A 319 16.24 20.84 -1.75
C HIS A 319 16.52 21.99 -0.80
N ALA A 320 15.86 23.14 -0.95
CA ALA A 320 16.05 24.27 -0.05
C ALA A 320 15.53 23.94 1.37
N ALA A 321 14.36 23.29 1.46
CA ALA A 321 13.80 22.82 2.71
C ALA A 321 14.76 21.91 3.49
N ALA A 322 15.45 20.99 2.82
CA ALA A 322 16.40 20.08 3.44
C ALA A 322 17.76 20.73 3.75
N LEU A 323 18.31 21.57 2.85
CA LEU A 323 19.71 22.01 2.92
C LEU A 323 19.94 23.31 3.67
N VAL A 324 18.92 24.16 3.84
CA VAL A 324 19.06 25.36 4.67
C VAL A 324 19.34 25.02 6.14
N PRO A 325 18.57 24.16 6.82
CA PRO A 325 18.83 23.83 8.23
C PRO A 325 20.18 23.13 8.44
N LEU A 326 20.71 22.42 7.43
CA LEU A 326 22.04 21.80 7.46
C LEU A 326 23.15 22.76 7.91
N VAL A 327 23.04 24.06 7.57
CA VAL A 327 24.06 25.07 7.91
C VAL A 327 24.23 25.25 9.42
N ARG A 328 23.20 24.99 10.24
CA ARG A 328 23.33 24.99 11.72
C ARG A 328 24.32 23.94 12.20
N TYR A 329 24.32 22.79 11.54
CA TYR A 329 25.08 21.62 11.93
C TYR A 329 26.44 21.54 11.22
N ASP A 330 26.58 22.16 10.05
CA ASP A 330 27.85 22.28 9.33
C ASP A 330 27.98 23.63 8.59
N LYS A 331 28.51 24.61 9.33
CA LYS A 331 28.67 26.00 8.87
C LYS A 331 29.65 26.18 7.71
N ARG A 332 30.44 25.16 7.33
CA ARG A 332 31.35 25.22 6.18
C ARG A 332 30.62 25.48 4.86
N PHE A 333 29.33 25.11 4.78
CA PHE A 333 28.51 25.27 3.58
C PHE A 333 27.69 26.57 3.54
N ALA A 334 27.78 27.42 4.57
CA ALA A 334 26.99 28.64 4.73
C ALA A 334 26.98 29.52 3.45
N ARG A 335 28.16 29.85 2.92
CA ARG A 335 28.27 30.68 1.71
C ARG A 335 27.64 30.02 0.49
N ASN A 336 27.87 28.72 0.31
CA ASN A 336 27.36 27.98 -0.85
C ASN A 336 25.83 27.91 -0.82
N ILE A 337 25.24 27.58 0.34
CA ILE A 337 23.79 27.52 0.51
C ILE A 337 23.16 28.91 0.33
N ALA A 338 23.71 29.96 0.96
CA ALA A 338 23.14 31.31 0.84
C ALA A 338 23.16 31.84 -0.61
N LYS A 339 24.30 31.68 -1.32
CA LYS A 339 24.43 32.06 -2.72
C LYS A 339 23.47 31.28 -3.63
N TRP A 340 23.34 29.97 -3.39
CA TRP A 340 22.43 29.12 -4.15
C TRP A 340 20.96 29.49 -3.92
N VAL A 341 20.53 29.68 -2.67
CA VAL A 341 19.15 30.06 -2.31
C VAL A 341 18.76 31.39 -2.95
N LEU A 342 19.65 32.39 -2.99
CA LEU A 342 19.40 33.64 -3.70
C LEU A 342 19.11 33.42 -5.20
N ASN A 343 19.91 32.57 -5.84
CA ASN A 343 19.75 32.24 -7.26
C ASN A 343 18.47 31.44 -7.53
N LEU A 344 18.23 30.38 -6.75
CA LEU A 344 17.02 29.57 -6.78
C LEU A 344 15.78 30.44 -6.60
N ALA A 345 15.72 31.24 -5.53
CA ALA A 345 14.57 32.06 -5.20
C ALA A 345 14.24 33.09 -6.28
N ASN A 346 15.26 33.67 -6.92
CA ASN A 346 15.03 34.50 -8.08
C ASN A 346 14.51 33.65 -9.26
N ALA A 347 15.24 32.61 -9.67
CA ALA A 347 14.95 31.83 -10.87
C ALA A 347 13.59 31.11 -10.84
N SER A 348 13.11 30.67 -9.67
CA SER A 348 11.81 30.00 -9.52
C SER A 348 10.62 30.78 -10.09
N ARG A 349 10.70 32.12 -10.15
CA ARG A 349 9.65 32.98 -10.76
C ARG A 349 9.37 32.62 -12.22
N LEU A 350 10.38 32.13 -12.95
CA LEU A 350 10.28 31.78 -14.36
C LEU A 350 9.40 30.54 -14.59
N MET A 351 9.12 29.80 -13.52
CA MET A 351 8.21 28.64 -13.50
C MET A 351 6.79 29.04 -13.07
N TYR A 352 6.46 30.34 -13.05
CA TYR A 352 5.12 30.85 -12.78
C TYR A 352 4.63 31.74 -13.92
N PRO A 353 3.31 31.79 -14.17
CA PRO A 353 2.72 32.69 -15.16
C PRO A 353 3.11 34.15 -14.95
N GLY A 354 3.28 34.89 -16.05
CA GLY A 354 3.53 36.34 -16.05
C GLY A 354 5.00 36.75 -16.05
N PHE A 355 5.93 35.80 -15.93
CA PHE A 355 7.38 36.08 -15.98
C PHE A 355 8.04 35.70 -17.32
N LEU A 356 7.31 34.99 -18.17
CA LEU A 356 7.66 34.75 -19.57
C LEU A 356 6.56 35.30 -20.51
N PRO A 357 6.91 35.69 -21.75
CA PRO A 357 5.95 35.93 -22.82
C PRO A 357 4.97 34.77 -23.00
N ALA A 358 3.72 35.06 -23.41
CA ALA A 358 2.66 34.06 -23.57
C ALA A 358 3.01 32.90 -24.52
N ASN A 359 3.85 33.14 -25.54
CA ASN A 359 4.31 32.09 -26.46
C ASN A 359 5.45 31.21 -25.89
N LEU A 360 5.97 31.54 -24.71
CA LEU A 360 7.02 30.79 -24.00
C LEU A 360 6.46 30.05 -22.78
N GLN A 361 5.15 29.97 -22.63
CA GLN A 361 4.51 29.30 -21.49
C GLN A 361 3.13 28.77 -21.89
N ASP A 362 2.82 27.54 -21.47
CA ASP A 362 1.52 26.92 -21.77
C ASP A 362 0.39 27.57 -20.94
N ALA A 363 -0.88 27.42 -21.36
CA ALA A 363 -2.07 27.81 -20.58
C ALA A 363 -2.09 29.26 -20.03
N SER A 364 -1.32 30.19 -20.62
CA SER A 364 -1.27 31.59 -20.17
C SER A 364 -2.63 32.29 -20.22
N GLU A 365 -3.46 31.96 -21.20
CA GLU A 365 -4.83 32.48 -21.32
C GLU A 365 -5.69 32.09 -20.11
N TRP A 366 -5.56 30.84 -19.63
CA TRP A 366 -6.29 30.37 -18.46
C TRP A 366 -5.84 31.12 -17.20
N SER A 367 -4.53 31.22 -16.96
CA SER A 367 -3.99 31.93 -15.78
C SER A 367 -4.42 33.41 -15.76
N MET A 368 -4.38 34.10 -16.91
CA MET A 368 -4.81 35.51 -16.98
C MET A 368 -6.26 35.74 -16.54
N VAL A 369 -7.15 34.76 -16.74
CA VAL A 369 -8.56 34.86 -16.41
C VAL A 369 -8.86 34.32 -15.01
N HIS A 370 -8.25 33.19 -14.65
CA HIS A 370 -8.63 32.41 -13.47
C HIS A 370 -7.63 32.50 -12.30
N ASP A 371 -6.36 32.78 -12.55
CA ASP A 371 -5.29 32.97 -11.55
C ASP A 371 -4.43 34.21 -11.88
N PRO A 372 -5.00 35.44 -11.77
CA PRO A 372 -4.30 36.66 -12.16
C PRO A 372 -3.12 37.01 -11.23
N ASP A 373 -3.06 36.42 -10.03
CA ASP A 373 -1.93 36.54 -9.12
C ASP A 373 -0.78 35.57 -9.47
N GLY A 374 -1.01 34.62 -10.38
CA GLY A 374 -0.02 33.65 -10.86
C GLY A 374 0.55 32.81 -9.72
N VAL A 375 -0.32 32.24 -8.88
CA VAL A 375 0.07 31.46 -7.70
C VAL A 375 0.23 29.97 -8.01
N ILE A 376 -0.29 29.50 -9.14
CA ILE A 376 -0.07 28.14 -9.64
C ILE A 376 1.04 28.19 -10.69
N GLY A 377 2.13 27.48 -10.41
CA GLY A 377 3.28 27.34 -11.29
C GLY A 377 3.13 26.21 -12.30
N TYR A 378 4.11 26.15 -13.20
CA TYR A 378 4.34 25.03 -14.11
C TYR A 378 5.19 23.97 -13.42
N GLU A 379 5.02 22.72 -13.85
CA GLU A 379 5.84 21.61 -13.36
C GLU A 379 7.35 21.88 -13.58
N ALA A 380 7.69 22.42 -14.75
CA ALA A 380 9.05 22.44 -15.23
C ALA A 380 9.40 23.63 -16.14
N LEU A 381 10.70 23.85 -16.34
CA LEU A 381 11.27 24.86 -17.22
C LEU A 381 12.30 24.20 -18.13
N ARG A 382 12.08 24.27 -19.44
CA ARG A 382 12.99 23.75 -20.46
C ARG A 382 13.90 24.84 -20.97
N GLU A 383 15.17 24.50 -21.18
CA GLU A 383 16.12 25.38 -21.86
C GLU A 383 15.66 25.67 -23.29
N ARG A 384 15.27 24.63 -24.04
CA ARG A 384 14.74 24.75 -25.40
C ARG A 384 13.57 23.81 -25.64
N LEU A 385 12.52 24.33 -26.25
CA LEU A 385 11.41 23.54 -26.78
C LEU A 385 10.90 24.18 -28.08
N ASN A 386 10.80 23.41 -29.16
CA ASN A 386 10.31 23.88 -30.47
C ASN A 386 10.99 25.17 -31.00
N GLY A 387 12.30 25.32 -30.74
CA GLY A 387 13.09 26.49 -31.17
C GLY A 387 12.98 27.72 -30.26
N LEU A 388 12.19 27.65 -29.19
CA LEU A 388 11.98 28.69 -28.20
C LEU A 388 12.83 28.46 -26.93
N SER A 389 13.17 29.52 -26.19
CA SER A 389 14.03 29.45 -25.01
C SER A 389 13.87 30.69 -24.08
N PRO A 390 13.77 30.51 -22.75
CA PRO A 390 13.34 29.29 -22.07
C PRO A 390 11.82 29.06 -22.24
N VAL A 391 11.31 27.88 -21.91
CA VAL A 391 9.87 27.56 -22.00
C VAL A 391 9.36 26.94 -20.70
N ALA A 392 8.37 27.58 -20.07
CA ALA A 392 7.70 27.05 -18.88
C ALA A 392 6.57 26.09 -19.29
N THR A 393 6.65 24.85 -18.81
CA THR A 393 5.86 23.73 -19.36
C THR A 393 5.83 22.56 -18.37
N GLY A 394 5.43 21.39 -18.85
CA GLY A 394 5.42 20.13 -18.13
C GLY A 394 5.24 18.98 -19.13
N ASP A 395 5.12 17.76 -18.64
CA ASP A 395 4.81 16.61 -19.48
C ASP A 395 3.30 16.30 -19.52
N ALA A 396 2.47 17.04 -18.78
CA ALA A 396 1.05 16.74 -18.64
C ALA A 396 0.21 16.72 -19.91
N LEU A 397 0.38 17.74 -20.74
CA LEU A 397 -0.27 17.80 -22.04
C LEU A 397 0.19 16.66 -22.96
N ARG A 398 1.48 16.31 -22.89
CA ARG A 398 2.06 15.24 -23.70
C ARG A 398 1.62 13.85 -23.21
N GLY A 399 1.51 13.68 -21.89
CA GLY A 399 1.04 12.47 -21.23
C GLY A 399 -0.48 12.28 -21.30
N GLN A 400 -1.21 13.29 -21.78
CA GLN A 400 -2.68 13.28 -21.90
C GLN A 400 -3.39 13.01 -20.57
N TRP A 401 -2.84 13.49 -19.46
CA TRP A 401 -3.45 13.33 -18.15
C TRP A 401 -4.16 14.60 -17.63
N ALA A 402 -3.96 15.75 -18.30
CA ALA A 402 -4.59 17.03 -17.97
C ALA A 402 -4.69 17.97 -19.18
N ALA A 403 -5.56 18.97 -19.08
CA ALA A 403 -5.77 20.01 -20.09
C ALA A 403 -4.72 21.13 -20.07
N THR A 404 -3.87 21.21 -19.03
CA THR A 404 -2.79 22.19 -18.92
C THR A 404 -1.53 21.59 -18.28
N ASN A 405 -0.41 22.29 -18.35
CA ASN A 405 0.83 21.97 -17.63
C ASN A 405 0.99 22.76 -16.31
N LEU A 406 -0.07 23.43 -15.83
CA LEU A 406 -0.06 24.12 -14.54
C LEU A 406 -0.20 23.07 -13.42
N SER A 407 0.82 22.95 -12.58
CA SER A 407 1.02 21.85 -11.64
C SER A 407 0.80 22.30 -10.20
N LEU A 408 -0.25 21.77 -9.57
CA LEU A 408 -0.47 21.93 -8.13
C LEU A 408 0.54 21.10 -7.36
N TYR A 409 0.80 19.87 -7.82
CA TYR A 409 1.81 18.99 -7.25
C TYR A 409 3.15 19.70 -7.05
N SER A 410 3.62 20.45 -8.05
CA SER A 410 4.89 21.18 -7.95
C SER A 410 4.78 22.47 -7.12
N SER A 411 3.65 23.17 -7.22
CA SER A 411 3.41 24.44 -6.52
C SER A 411 3.14 24.26 -5.02
N SER A 412 2.66 23.08 -4.61
CA SER A 412 2.31 22.72 -3.24
C SER A 412 3.43 23.04 -2.23
N SER A 413 4.68 22.91 -2.66
CA SER A 413 5.86 23.08 -1.82
C SER A 413 6.34 24.54 -1.71
N ILE A 414 5.65 25.52 -2.30
CA ILE A 414 6.15 26.90 -2.31
C ILE A 414 6.21 27.52 -0.90
N GLY A 415 5.39 27.03 0.03
CA GLY A 415 5.41 27.46 1.43
C GLY A 415 6.73 27.17 2.15
N TYR A 416 7.48 26.14 1.76
CA TYR A 416 8.80 25.85 2.33
C TYR A 416 9.76 27.01 2.03
N LEU A 417 9.98 27.32 0.75
CA LEU A 417 10.84 28.43 0.36
C LEU A 417 10.32 29.77 0.90
N GLY A 418 9.01 30.00 0.81
CA GLY A 418 8.37 31.23 1.30
C GLY A 418 8.47 31.43 2.81
N SER A 419 8.63 30.36 3.60
CA SER A 419 8.85 30.45 5.04
C SER A 419 10.32 30.71 5.39
N ILE A 420 11.25 30.18 4.60
CA ILE A 420 12.69 30.22 4.84
C ILE A 420 13.28 31.60 4.51
N ILE A 421 12.78 32.29 3.48
CA ILE A 421 13.43 33.52 3.00
C ILE A 421 12.58 34.77 3.27
N GLU A 422 13.25 35.85 3.69
CA GLU A 422 12.70 37.18 3.80
C GLU A 422 13.61 38.21 3.12
N SER A 423 13.01 39.26 2.55
CA SER A 423 13.78 40.35 1.94
C SER A 423 14.28 41.31 3.01
N THR A 424 15.50 41.82 2.83
CA THR A 424 16.04 42.88 3.68
C THR A 424 15.81 44.27 3.05
N ASN A 425 16.27 45.32 3.72
CA ASN A 425 16.33 46.68 3.16
C ASN A 425 17.30 46.81 1.96
N VAL A 426 18.14 45.81 1.69
CA VAL A 426 19.07 45.78 0.56
C VAL A 426 18.65 44.69 -0.41
N GLU A 427 18.29 45.06 -1.64
CA GLU A 427 17.96 44.09 -2.69
C GLU A 427 19.07 43.05 -2.87
N LYS A 428 18.68 41.79 -3.15
CA LYS A 428 19.56 40.62 -3.30
C LYS A 428 20.25 40.13 -2.02
N ILE A 429 20.09 40.80 -0.88
CA ILE A 429 20.46 40.24 0.42
C ILE A 429 19.19 39.70 1.06
N LEU A 430 19.15 38.37 1.20
CA LEU A 430 18.04 37.65 1.82
C LEU A 430 18.39 37.32 3.26
N LEU A 431 17.44 37.53 4.18
CA LEU A 431 17.47 36.94 5.50
C LEU A 431 16.92 35.51 5.37
N ILE A 432 17.77 34.51 5.59
CA ILE A 432 17.42 33.09 5.43
C ILE A 432 17.31 32.46 6.82
N ASP A 433 16.11 32.03 7.21
CA ASP A 433 15.83 31.43 8.51
C ASP A 433 16.27 29.95 8.52
N LEU A 434 17.16 29.62 9.45
CA LEU A 434 17.76 28.29 9.57
C LEU A 434 16.90 27.30 10.38
N LEU A 435 15.82 27.75 11.02
CA LEU A 435 14.97 26.93 11.88
C LEU A 435 13.65 26.52 11.23
N LYS A 436 13.16 27.27 10.23
CA LYS A 436 11.82 27.07 9.67
C LYS A 436 11.55 25.65 9.16
N THR A 437 12.56 24.97 8.64
CA THR A 437 12.45 23.58 8.16
C THR A 437 13.41 22.63 8.87
N ASP A 438 13.97 23.05 10.02
CA ASP A 438 14.73 22.18 10.91
C ASP A 438 13.78 21.34 11.77
N PHE A 439 13.02 20.46 11.13
CA PHE A 439 12.03 19.64 11.84
C PHE A 439 12.70 18.79 12.94
N PHE A 440 12.00 18.61 14.06
CA PHE A 440 12.49 17.92 15.26
C PHE A 440 13.84 18.48 15.75
N ASN A 441 14.03 19.80 15.70
CA ASN A 441 15.16 20.45 16.36
C ASN A 441 15.02 20.39 17.88
N ASP A 442 16.14 20.35 18.59
CA ASP A 442 16.17 20.70 20.01
C ASP A 442 15.93 22.20 20.17
N ASP A 443 15.60 22.65 21.40
CA ASP A 443 15.44 24.06 21.73
C ASP A 443 16.54 24.91 21.07
N ALA A 444 16.12 25.97 20.37
CA ALA A 444 17.00 26.80 19.56
C ALA A 444 16.57 28.27 19.61
N TYR A 445 17.55 29.16 19.56
CA TYR A 445 17.30 30.59 19.39
C TYR A 445 17.19 30.98 17.91
N PRO A 446 16.47 32.08 17.58
CA PRO A 446 16.34 32.54 16.20
C PRO A 446 17.70 32.61 15.50
N SER A 447 17.80 31.89 14.37
CA SER A 447 19.06 31.67 13.67
C SER A 447 18.90 32.01 12.19
N TYR A 448 19.77 32.86 11.66
CA TYR A 448 19.64 33.42 10.32
C TYR A 448 20.95 33.39 9.55
N LEU A 449 20.84 33.28 8.24
CA LEU A 449 21.97 33.31 7.31
C LEU A 449 21.82 34.52 6.38
N LEU A 450 22.90 35.27 6.20
CA LEU A 450 23.01 36.44 5.31
C LEU A 450 24.19 36.27 4.38
N PHE A 451 24.03 36.64 3.12
CA PHE A 451 25.12 36.71 2.14
C PHE A 451 25.09 38.06 1.45
N ASN A 452 26.25 38.73 1.39
CA ASN A 452 26.43 39.96 0.62
C ASN A 452 26.97 39.63 -0.78
N PRO A 453 26.13 39.67 -1.83
CA PRO A 453 26.57 39.36 -3.20
C PRO A 453 27.27 40.55 -3.88
N PHE A 454 27.47 41.67 -3.19
CA PHE A 454 28.10 42.86 -3.72
C PHE A 454 29.62 42.86 -3.46
N ALA A 455 30.35 43.54 -4.34
CA ALA A 455 31.78 43.80 -4.19
C ALA A 455 32.09 44.94 -3.19
N GLU A 456 31.07 45.47 -2.53
CA GLU A 456 31.16 46.53 -1.53
C GLU A 456 30.39 46.13 -0.27
N GLU A 457 30.76 46.73 0.85
CA GLU A 457 30.07 46.59 2.12
C GLU A 457 28.63 47.11 2.04
N LYS A 458 27.72 46.47 2.79
CA LYS A 458 26.30 46.84 2.86
C LYS A 458 25.84 46.91 4.31
N GLU A 459 24.86 47.77 4.55
CA GLU A 459 24.20 47.89 5.85
C GLU A 459 22.80 47.29 5.79
N VAL A 460 22.57 46.27 6.60
CA VAL A 460 21.33 45.48 6.64
C VAL A 460 20.62 45.79 7.96
N ILE A 461 19.30 45.98 7.91
CA ILE A 461 18.47 46.12 9.11
C ILE A 461 18.03 44.73 9.56
N LEU A 462 18.34 44.38 10.80
CA LEU A 462 17.84 43.18 11.48
C LEU A 462 16.74 43.57 12.47
N SER A 463 15.66 42.80 12.51
CA SER A 463 14.59 42.97 13.50
C SER A 463 14.67 41.87 14.55
N LEU A 464 15.02 42.23 15.80
CA LEU A 464 15.26 41.28 16.90
C LEU A 464 14.08 41.15 17.88
N GLY A 465 13.03 41.95 17.69
CA GLY A 465 11.87 41.96 18.60
C GLY A 465 12.10 42.80 19.86
N GLU A 466 11.25 42.64 20.88
CA GLU A 466 11.27 43.47 22.10
C GLU A 466 12.26 42.97 23.16
N GLN A 467 12.69 41.70 23.10
CA GLN A 467 13.62 41.13 24.05
C GLN A 467 15.06 41.51 23.71
N SER A 468 15.81 42.00 24.70
CA SER A 468 17.23 42.29 24.50
C SER A 468 18.02 41.02 24.22
N SER A 469 18.82 41.07 23.15
CA SER A 469 19.60 39.95 22.64
C SER A 469 21.02 40.39 22.28
N ASP A 470 21.97 39.48 22.47
CA ASP A 470 23.28 39.53 21.85
C ASP A 470 23.20 38.80 20.49
N VAL A 471 23.94 39.28 19.49
CA VAL A 471 24.00 38.64 18.17
C VAL A 471 25.34 37.93 18.02
N TYR A 472 25.29 36.60 18.00
CA TYR A 472 26.45 35.73 17.78
C TYR A 472 26.55 35.38 16.30
N ASP A 473 27.71 35.56 15.67
CA ASP A 473 27.99 35.04 14.33
C ASP A 473 28.81 33.76 14.43
N ALA A 474 28.18 32.62 14.10
CA ALA A 474 28.82 31.32 14.14
C ALA A 474 29.95 31.17 13.12
N ILE A 475 30.01 31.99 12.06
CA ILE A 475 31.10 31.94 11.07
C ILE A 475 32.40 32.49 11.64
N THR A 476 32.32 33.63 12.32
CA THR A 476 33.48 34.27 12.97
C THR A 476 33.72 33.76 14.39
N GLU A 477 32.71 33.14 15.01
CA GLU A 477 32.69 32.69 16.40
C GLU A 477 32.76 33.85 17.40
N GLU A 478 32.14 34.97 17.06
CA GLU A 478 32.15 36.21 17.83
C GLU A 478 30.73 36.73 18.10
N PHE A 479 30.54 37.35 19.26
CA PHE A 479 29.38 38.21 19.51
C PHE A 479 29.65 39.57 18.87
N ILE A 480 28.88 39.90 17.85
CA ILE A 480 29.10 41.08 17.00
C ILE A 480 28.21 42.27 17.40
N LEU A 481 27.12 42.01 18.14
CA LEU A 481 26.26 43.02 18.77
C LEU A 481 25.88 42.55 20.18
N HIS A 482 25.70 43.49 21.11
CA HIS A 482 25.41 43.22 22.52
C HIS A 482 24.26 44.07 23.04
N ASP A 483 23.38 43.47 23.85
CA ASP A 483 22.26 44.12 24.54
C ASP A 483 21.41 44.99 23.59
N VAL A 484 21.06 44.41 22.44
CA VAL A 484 20.29 45.08 21.38
C VAL A 484 18.86 44.56 21.28
N GLN A 485 17.94 45.45 20.89
CA GLN A 485 16.52 45.14 20.71
C GLN A 485 15.92 45.99 19.58
N GLY A 486 14.79 45.56 19.03
CA GLY A 486 14.11 46.24 17.93
C GLY A 486 14.86 46.12 16.61
N ASP A 487 14.84 47.19 15.82
CA ASP A 487 15.56 47.26 14.55
C ASP A 487 17.00 47.75 14.77
N VAL A 488 17.98 46.96 14.32
CA VAL A 488 19.41 47.29 14.42
C VAL A 488 20.10 47.24 13.07
N LEU A 489 21.12 48.07 12.92
CA LEU A 489 21.93 48.13 11.72
C LEU A 489 23.13 47.19 11.86
N LEU A 490 23.24 46.23 10.93
CA LEU A 490 24.37 45.32 10.81
C LEU A 490 25.20 45.67 9.58
N THR A 491 26.50 45.84 9.76
CA THR A 491 27.46 45.99 8.67
C THR A 491 27.87 44.61 8.14
N LEU A 492 27.65 44.37 6.85
CA LEU A 492 27.96 43.10 6.17
C LEU A 492 29.05 43.31 5.11
N PRO A 493 30.28 42.78 5.29
CA PRO A 493 31.40 42.97 4.37
C PRO A 493 31.13 42.43 2.95
N ALA A 494 31.84 42.97 1.97
CA ALA A 494 31.74 42.55 0.57
C ALA A 494 32.00 41.05 0.39
N GLY A 495 31.09 40.35 -0.30
CA GLY A 495 31.22 38.91 -0.58
C GLY A 495 31.12 37.97 0.63
N ALA A 496 30.87 38.51 1.83
CA ALA A 496 30.87 37.75 3.08
C ALA A 496 29.53 37.04 3.32
N VAL A 497 29.59 35.99 4.14
CA VAL A 497 28.44 35.29 4.70
C VAL A 497 28.50 35.40 6.23
N MET A 498 27.36 35.57 6.89
CA MET A 498 27.23 35.55 8.34
C MET A 498 26.12 34.57 8.76
N SER A 499 26.35 33.80 9.82
CA SER A 499 25.38 32.86 10.40
C SER A 499 25.04 33.33 11.81
N LEU A 500 23.99 34.12 11.92
CA LEU A 500 23.60 34.85 13.11
C LEU A 500 22.72 34.00 14.02
N VAL A 501 22.92 34.10 15.33
CA VAL A 501 22.05 33.56 16.38
C VAL A 501 21.70 34.68 17.36
N TYR A 502 20.41 34.88 17.61
CA TYR A 502 19.92 35.91 18.53
C TYR A 502 19.82 35.33 19.94
N VAL A 503 20.86 35.54 20.75
CA VAL A 503 21.01 34.95 22.07
C VAL A 503 20.47 35.92 23.13
N PRO A 504 19.63 35.51 24.09
CA PRO A 504 19.24 36.39 25.19
C PRO A 504 20.46 36.98 25.92
N SER A 505 20.50 38.31 26.09
CA SER A 505 21.68 38.99 26.65
C SER A 505 21.99 38.65 28.11
N ASP A 506 21.04 38.08 28.84
CA ASP A 506 21.21 37.58 30.21
C ASP A 506 21.53 36.07 30.28
N GLY A 507 21.64 35.39 29.13
CA GLY A 507 21.93 33.98 29.03
C GLY A 507 23.34 33.61 29.50
N GLN A 508 23.45 32.57 30.33
CA GLN A 508 24.75 32.10 30.81
C GLN A 508 25.43 31.21 29.77
N LEU A 509 26.65 31.59 29.36
CA LEU A 509 27.44 30.83 28.39
C LEU A 509 28.15 29.63 29.03
N GLU A 510 28.11 28.49 28.33
CA GLU A 510 28.82 27.27 28.66
C GLU A 510 29.42 26.65 27.39
N THR A 511 30.64 26.10 27.47
CA THR A 511 31.19 25.26 26.41
C THR A 511 31.18 23.81 26.87
N LYS A 512 30.52 22.93 26.10
CA LYS A 512 30.44 21.49 26.38
C LYS A 512 30.66 20.71 25.10
N ASN A 513 31.62 19.77 25.09
CA ASN A 513 31.95 18.95 23.93
C ASN A 513 32.16 19.76 22.63
N ASN A 514 32.86 20.90 22.74
CA ASN A 514 33.09 21.87 21.65
C ASN A 514 31.85 22.54 21.05
N GLN A 515 30.70 22.43 21.74
CA GLN A 515 29.51 23.21 21.48
C GLN A 515 29.50 24.42 22.39
N LEU A 516 29.07 25.58 21.87
CA LEU A 516 28.77 26.76 22.68
C LEU A 516 27.27 26.76 22.99
N LEU A 517 26.93 26.91 24.26
CA LEU A 517 25.58 26.96 24.75
C LEU A 517 25.31 28.27 25.48
N SER A 518 24.07 28.71 25.47
CA SER A 518 23.56 29.77 26.33
C SER A 518 22.31 29.28 27.04
N ALA A 519 22.30 29.32 28.37
CA ALA A 519 21.21 28.81 29.21
C ALA A 519 20.77 27.36 28.86
N GLY A 520 21.73 26.51 28.47
CA GLY A 520 21.48 25.12 28.09
C GLY A 520 21.04 24.91 26.63
N VAL A 521 20.83 25.98 25.86
CA VAL A 521 20.49 25.95 24.43
C VAL A 521 21.76 26.05 23.59
N VAL A 522 21.95 25.16 22.62
CA VAL A 522 23.12 25.19 21.72
C VAL A 522 23.01 26.37 20.74
N ILE A 523 24.02 27.22 20.73
CA ILE A 523 24.14 28.37 19.80
C ILE A 523 25.22 28.18 18.75
N ASP A 524 26.18 27.28 18.98
CA ASP A 524 27.15 26.82 17.99
C ASP A 524 27.44 25.33 18.22
N TYR A 525 27.19 24.49 17.21
CA TYR A 525 27.42 23.05 17.31
C TYR A 525 28.90 22.66 17.19
N TYR A 526 29.76 23.56 16.69
CA TYR A 526 31.17 23.26 16.51
C TYR A 526 32.04 24.53 16.46
N GLN A 527 32.76 24.80 17.55
CA GLN A 527 33.75 25.87 17.59
C GLN A 527 35.06 25.41 16.91
N THR A 528 35.49 26.13 15.87
CA THR A 528 36.64 25.84 15.03
C THR A 528 37.92 26.47 15.56
N GLN A 529 37.81 27.51 16.41
CA GLN A 529 38.98 28.16 17.00
C GLN A 529 39.63 27.33 18.12
N VAL A 530 38.91 26.36 18.69
CA VAL A 530 39.42 25.48 19.76
C VAL A 530 39.53 24.05 19.22
N PRO A 531 40.75 23.50 19.09
CA PRO A 531 40.90 22.08 18.77
C PRO A 531 40.22 21.22 19.84
N PHE A 532 39.37 20.30 19.42
CA PHE A 532 38.67 19.36 20.28
C PHE A 532 38.77 17.95 19.68
N ASP A 533 39.00 16.98 20.55
CA ASP A 533 39.06 15.55 20.22
C ASP A 533 37.85 14.92 20.89
N ARG A 534 36.93 14.30 20.14
CA ARG A 534 35.71 13.74 20.73
C ARG A 534 36.03 12.38 21.33
N PRO A 535 35.38 11.96 22.44
CA PRO A 535 35.47 10.58 22.87
C PRO A 535 34.88 9.65 21.79
N PRO A 536 35.38 8.40 21.68
CA PRO A 536 34.77 7.41 20.80
C PRO A 536 33.32 7.16 21.24
N ARG A 537 32.48 6.67 20.33
CA ARG A 537 31.09 6.32 20.63
C ARG A 537 30.78 4.89 20.20
N ILE A 538 30.27 4.10 21.13
CA ILE A 538 29.77 2.75 20.88
C ILE A 538 28.40 2.85 20.18
N GLN A 539 28.35 2.45 18.92
CA GLN A 539 27.12 2.31 18.14
C GLN A 539 26.33 1.08 18.57
N SER A 540 27.02 -0.02 18.88
CA SER A 540 26.37 -1.26 19.28
C SER A 540 27.24 -2.14 20.18
N LEU A 541 26.57 -2.80 21.12
CA LEU A 541 27.03 -4.00 21.82
C LEU A 541 25.88 -5.01 21.78
N ALA A 542 26.05 -6.12 21.03
CA ALA A 542 24.96 -7.04 20.73
C ALA A 542 25.41 -8.51 20.69
N THR A 543 24.44 -9.41 20.78
CA THR A 543 24.55 -10.87 20.66
C THR A 543 23.38 -11.40 19.85
N GLU A 544 23.57 -12.52 19.16
CA GLU A 544 22.51 -13.20 18.40
C GLU A 544 21.37 -13.69 19.29
N GLN A 545 21.68 -14.02 20.55
CA GLN A 545 20.74 -14.52 21.54
C GLN A 545 21.05 -13.92 22.91
N SER A 546 20.02 -13.39 23.57
CA SER A 546 20.09 -12.86 24.94
C SER A 546 19.55 -13.83 25.98
N LEU A 547 18.90 -14.93 25.57
CA LEU A 547 18.45 -16.03 26.42
C LEU A 547 19.09 -17.33 25.91
N VAL A 548 19.84 -18.00 26.78
CA VAL A 548 20.84 -19.02 26.39
C VAL A 548 21.04 -20.06 27.50
N GLU A 549 21.58 -21.23 27.17
CA GLU A 549 21.76 -22.33 28.14
C GLU A 549 23.12 -22.31 28.85
N LEU A 550 23.21 -23.06 29.95
CA LEU A 550 24.44 -23.18 30.76
C LEU A 550 25.59 -23.76 29.93
N GLY A 551 26.74 -23.08 29.94
CA GLY A 551 27.93 -23.55 29.23
C GLY A 551 27.92 -23.39 27.73
N ASP A 552 26.85 -22.83 27.15
CA ASP A 552 26.82 -22.49 25.74
C ASP A 552 27.88 -21.45 25.40
N THR A 553 28.19 -21.37 24.11
CA THR A 553 29.10 -20.37 23.58
C THR A 553 28.34 -19.45 22.63
N ILE A 554 28.26 -18.17 22.97
CA ILE A 554 27.66 -17.15 22.12
C ILE A 554 28.69 -16.18 21.56
N ASN A 555 28.34 -15.52 20.46
CA ASN A 555 29.12 -14.41 19.91
C ASN A 555 28.61 -13.09 20.47
N ILE A 556 29.52 -12.25 20.92
CA ILE A 556 29.25 -10.85 21.27
C ILE A 556 30.01 -9.94 20.31
N TYR A 557 29.35 -8.87 19.88
CA TYR A 557 29.84 -7.94 18.87
C TYR A 557 29.77 -6.51 19.41
N GLY A 558 30.87 -5.80 19.30
CA GLY A 558 30.99 -4.38 19.58
C GLY A 558 31.24 -3.60 18.30
N LYS A 559 30.62 -2.43 18.17
CA LYS A 559 30.89 -1.48 17.09
C LYS A 559 31.00 -0.08 17.70
N ALA A 560 32.08 0.61 17.39
CA ALA A 560 32.28 2.00 17.75
C ALA A 560 32.84 2.81 16.59
N ILE A 561 32.68 4.13 16.71
CA ILE A 561 33.19 5.15 15.79
C ILE A 561 33.82 6.30 16.57
N ASP A 562 34.61 7.08 15.87
CA ASP A 562 35.29 8.27 16.38
C ASP A 562 35.50 9.24 15.21
N GLN A 563 35.38 10.54 15.46
CA GLN A 563 35.45 11.56 14.39
C GLN A 563 36.88 11.79 13.94
N GLU A 564 37.85 11.66 14.85
CA GLU A 564 39.24 12.03 14.67
C GLU A 564 40.13 10.84 14.30
N THR A 565 39.78 9.63 14.74
CA THR A 565 40.58 8.42 14.51
C THR A 565 39.77 7.20 14.08
N LYS A 566 40.43 6.28 13.35
CA LYS A 566 39.91 4.92 13.08
C LYS A 566 40.58 3.86 13.96
N ASN A 567 41.60 4.26 14.73
CA ASN A 567 42.37 3.37 15.59
C ASN A 567 41.72 3.32 16.98
N LEU A 568 40.78 2.39 17.16
CA LEU A 568 40.06 2.18 18.42
C LEU A 568 40.47 0.87 19.09
N THR A 569 40.56 0.88 20.42
CA THR A 569 40.84 -0.30 21.23
C THR A 569 39.54 -0.79 21.88
N TYR A 570 39.24 -2.09 21.75
CA TYR A 570 38.03 -2.71 22.28
C TYR A 570 38.39 -3.64 23.44
N GLU A 571 37.84 -3.36 24.62
CA GLU A 571 38.02 -4.14 25.84
C GLU A 571 36.68 -4.68 26.34
N PHE A 572 36.55 -6.01 26.44
CA PHE A 572 35.36 -6.68 26.95
C PHE A 572 35.65 -7.26 28.32
N GLU A 573 34.76 -7.02 29.27
CA GLU A 573 34.82 -7.53 30.65
C GLU A 573 33.55 -8.32 30.97
N VAL A 574 33.72 -9.51 31.55
CA VAL A 574 32.64 -10.36 32.06
C VAL A 574 32.94 -10.75 33.49
N VAL A 575 31.89 -10.79 34.33
CA VAL A 575 32.03 -11.17 35.75
C VAL A 575 32.34 -12.66 35.88
N GLU A 576 31.75 -13.49 35.03
CA GLU A 576 31.91 -14.95 35.03
C GLU A 576 31.89 -15.51 33.60
N GLY A 577 32.43 -16.72 33.43
CA GLY A 577 32.67 -17.32 32.12
C GLY A 577 34.02 -16.93 31.52
N HIS A 578 34.24 -17.28 30.26
CA HIS A 578 35.52 -17.05 29.58
C HIS A 578 35.33 -16.44 28.19
N LEU A 579 36.00 -15.32 27.95
CA LEU A 579 36.05 -14.66 26.65
C LEU A 579 37.20 -15.23 25.81
N LEU A 580 36.93 -15.48 24.53
CA LEU A 580 37.89 -15.94 23.52
C LEU A 580 37.94 -14.96 22.34
N GLY A 581 39.14 -14.76 21.79
CA GLY A 581 39.39 -13.91 20.61
C GLY A 581 39.89 -12.50 20.96
N ASP A 582 40.12 -11.69 19.93
CA ASP A 582 40.58 -10.30 19.98
C ASP A 582 39.78 -9.38 19.01
N GLY A 583 39.92 -8.06 19.17
CA GLY A 583 39.18 -7.07 18.35
C GLY A 583 37.70 -6.82 18.76
N PRO A 584 36.83 -6.42 17.82
CA PRO A 584 35.44 -6.02 18.10
C PRO A 584 34.44 -7.18 18.22
N GLY A 585 34.84 -8.42 17.93
CA GLY A 585 34.03 -9.62 18.15
C GLY A 585 34.68 -10.55 19.16
N ARG A 586 33.91 -11.14 20.08
CA ARG A 586 34.38 -12.17 21.02
C ARG A 586 33.42 -13.34 21.02
N ARG A 587 33.95 -14.52 21.35
CA ARG A 587 33.14 -15.65 21.78
C ARG A 587 33.13 -15.69 23.30
N TRP A 588 31.96 -15.79 23.90
CA TRP A 588 31.79 -15.89 25.34
C TRP A 588 31.27 -17.27 25.68
N ILE A 589 32.10 -18.05 26.39
CA ILE A 589 31.69 -19.31 27.01
C ILE A 589 30.97 -18.95 28.31
N LEU A 590 29.69 -19.29 28.38
CA LEU A 590 28.82 -18.91 29.47
C LEU A 590 29.09 -19.71 30.74
N PRO A 591 28.75 -19.15 31.92
CA PRO A 591 28.86 -19.83 33.20
C PRO A 591 28.06 -21.13 33.26
N GLN A 592 28.42 -21.98 34.23
CA GLN A 592 27.70 -23.22 34.54
C GLN A 592 26.57 -22.99 35.57
N THR A 593 26.21 -21.74 35.82
CA THR A 593 25.20 -21.32 36.79
C THR A 593 24.16 -20.43 36.13
N THR A 594 22.89 -20.60 36.50
CA THR A 594 21.80 -19.79 35.96
C THR A 594 21.81 -18.38 36.54
N GLY A 595 21.30 -17.41 35.78
CA GLY A 595 21.21 -16.01 36.20
C GLY A 595 21.35 -15.02 35.04
N ILE A 596 21.23 -13.75 35.36
CA ILE A 596 21.48 -12.65 34.41
C ILE A 596 22.93 -12.22 34.56
N TYR A 597 23.68 -12.25 33.46
CA TYR A 597 25.08 -11.87 33.40
C TYR A 597 25.25 -10.64 32.52
N GLN A 598 26.19 -9.78 32.92
CA GLN A 598 26.50 -8.55 32.22
C GLN A 598 27.86 -8.64 31.53
N VAL A 599 27.88 -8.21 30.28
CA VAL A 599 29.09 -7.98 29.49
C VAL A 599 29.29 -6.47 29.40
N ARG A 600 30.43 -5.96 29.83
CA ARG A 600 30.82 -4.56 29.63
C ARG A 600 31.77 -4.47 28.45
N LEU A 601 31.47 -3.58 27.50
CA LEU A 601 32.41 -3.14 26.48
C LEU A 601 32.93 -1.75 26.87
N THR A 602 34.25 -1.56 26.85
CA THR A 602 34.90 -0.26 26.91
C THR A 602 35.68 -0.05 25.62
N VAL A 603 35.47 1.09 24.96
CA VAL A 603 36.21 1.48 23.75
C VAL A 603 37.03 2.72 24.04
N ALA A 604 38.30 2.71 23.65
CA ALA A 604 39.23 3.82 23.82
C ALA A 604 39.82 4.29 22.49
N ASP A 605 40.04 5.61 22.36
CA ASP A 605 40.83 6.22 21.27
C ASP A 605 42.34 6.18 21.58
N ALA A 606 43.16 6.80 20.71
CA ALA A 606 44.62 6.84 20.89
C ALA A 606 45.07 7.86 21.96
N GLN A 607 44.17 8.73 22.40
CA GLN A 607 44.38 9.82 23.34
C GLN A 607 43.92 9.45 24.76
N GLY A 608 43.27 8.29 24.90
CA GLY A 608 42.80 7.72 26.16
C GLY A 608 41.39 8.13 26.55
N GLN A 609 40.61 8.75 25.65
CA GLN A 609 39.19 8.99 25.87
C GLN A 609 38.42 7.69 25.68
N VAL A 610 37.32 7.52 26.42
CA VAL A 610 36.61 6.25 26.48
C VAL A 610 35.10 6.41 26.42
N ASP A 611 34.44 5.38 25.89
CA ASP A 611 33.01 5.13 26.03
C ASP A 611 32.76 3.69 26.48
N SER A 612 31.63 3.43 27.15
CA SER A 612 31.31 2.11 27.68
C SER A 612 29.83 1.75 27.54
N ALA A 613 29.57 0.48 27.23
CA ALA A 613 28.23 -0.09 27.09
C ALA A 613 28.11 -1.40 27.86
N ILE A 614 26.88 -1.76 28.25
CA ILE A 614 26.56 -3.01 28.95
C ILE A 614 25.51 -3.78 28.14
N LEU A 615 25.72 -5.09 28.00
CA LEU A 615 24.79 -6.06 27.44
C LEU A 615 24.43 -7.07 28.52
N GLU A 616 23.13 -7.32 28.68
CA GLU A 616 22.61 -8.35 29.59
C GLU A 616 22.27 -9.63 28.82
N VAL A 617 22.66 -10.77 29.38
CA VAL A 617 22.37 -12.10 28.85
C VAL A 617 21.83 -12.96 29.99
N GLU A 618 20.66 -13.53 29.79
CA GLU A 618 20.02 -14.46 30.72
C GLU A 618 20.44 -15.90 30.40
N VAL A 619 21.05 -16.55 31.39
CA VAL A 619 21.48 -17.94 31.32
C VAL A 619 20.52 -18.80 32.10
N VAL A 620 19.86 -19.73 31.42
CA VAL A 620 18.90 -20.70 31.99
C VAL A 620 19.43 -22.11 31.88
N ALA A 621 18.88 -23.04 32.66
CA ALA A 621 19.30 -24.44 32.61
C ALA A 621 18.93 -25.10 31.28
N GLU A 622 17.81 -24.69 30.71
CA GLU A 622 17.26 -25.12 29.43
C GLU A 622 16.37 -23.99 28.92
N VAL A 623 16.44 -23.66 27.63
CA VAL A 623 15.55 -22.67 26.99
C VAL A 623 14.24 -23.35 26.61
N ASN A 624 13.14 -22.87 27.19
CA ASN A 624 11.81 -23.36 26.86
C ASN A 624 11.36 -22.83 25.48
N LEU A 625 11.07 -23.72 24.55
CA LEU A 625 10.60 -23.43 23.20
C LEU A 625 9.09 -23.65 23.12
N PRO A 626 8.34 -22.77 22.42
CA PRO A 626 6.90 -22.94 22.31
C PRO A 626 6.52 -24.24 21.56
N PRO A 627 5.35 -24.83 21.88
CA PRO A 627 4.79 -25.93 21.12
C PRO A 627 4.62 -25.60 19.64
N GLN A 628 4.55 -26.63 18.79
CA GLN A 628 4.31 -26.51 17.34
C GLN A 628 3.00 -27.20 16.97
N ILE A 629 2.04 -26.47 16.37
CA ILE A 629 0.82 -27.05 15.79
C ILE A 629 1.13 -27.49 14.35
N ASN A 630 1.36 -28.78 14.18
CA ASN A 630 1.63 -29.40 12.89
C ASN A 630 0.38 -29.39 11.99
N ASP A 631 -0.80 -29.70 12.53
CA ASP A 631 -2.03 -29.69 11.74
C ASP A 631 -3.32 -29.47 12.56
N LEU A 632 -4.37 -29.00 11.89
CA LEU A 632 -5.75 -29.01 12.37
C LEU A 632 -6.58 -29.90 11.45
N VAL A 633 -6.87 -31.12 11.90
CA VAL A 633 -7.65 -32.09 11.13
C VAL A 633 -9.11 -31.94 11.48
N THR A 634 -9.92 -31.50 10.51
CA THR A 634 -11.38 -31.41 10.64
C THR A 634 -12.09 -32.46 9.79
N THR A 635 -13.29 -32.87 10.19
CA THR A 635 -14.14 -33.75 9.39
C THR A 635 -14.67 -33.07 8.12
N ASP A 636 -14.92 -31.76 8.18
CA ASP A 636 -15.41 -30.95 7.07
C ASP A 636 -15.09 -29.46 7.29
N LEU A 637 -15.12 -28.64 6.24
CA LEU A 637 -15.00 -27.18 6.31
C LEU A 637 -16.36 -26.47 6.19
N TYR A 638 -17.44 -27.25 6.13
CA TYR A 638 -18.80 -26.78 6.02
C TYR A 638 -19.75 -27.56 6.95
N THR A 639 -20.75 -26.89 7.51
CA THR A 639 -21.85 -27.57 8.21
C THR A 639 -23.18 -26.79 8.18
N PRO A 640 -24.33 -27.48 8.18
CA PRO A 640 -25.62 -26.87 8.49
C PRO A 640 -25.67 -26.26 9.91
N PRO A 641 -26.45 -25.19 10.14
CA PRO A 641 -26.66 -24.62 11.47
C PRO A 641 -27.08 -25.67 12.50
N GLY A 642 -26.46 -25.64 13.69
CA GLY A 642 -26.73 -26.56 14.80
C GLY A 642 -26.06 -27.93 14.71
N ASN A 643 -25.30 -28.22 13.65
CA ASN A 643 -24.52 -29.46 13.53
C ASN A 643 -23.13 -29.35 14.18
N THR A 644 -22.56 -30.50 14.52
CA THR A 644 -21.25 -30.60 15.17
C THR A 644 -20.16 -31.04 14.19
N ILE A 645 -19.02 -30.34 14.19
CA ILE A 645 -17.77 -30.74 13.54
C ILE A 645 -16.72 -31.07 14.60
N ASN A 646 -15.97 -32.14 14.35
CA ASN A 646 -14.83 -32.52 15.18
C ASN A 646 -13.53 -31.99 14.58
N ILE A 647 -12.74 -31.29 15.40
CA ILE A 647 -11.46 -30.68 15.02
C ILE A 647 -10.38 -31.26 15.95
N THR A 648 -9.37 -31.90 15.36
CA THR A 648 -8.23 -32.47 16.09
C THR A 648 -6.98 -31.64 15.84
N CYS A 649 -6.36 -31.17 16.92
CA CYS A 649 -5.05 -30.52 16.88
C CYS A 649 -3.94 -31.57 16.97
N ILE A 650 -3.04 -31.57 15.99
CA ILE A 650 -1.79 -32.33 16.00
C ILE A 650 -0.67 -31.37 16.40
N ALA A 651 -0.15 -31.51 17.61
CA ALA A 651 0.91 -30.65 18.12
C ALA A 651 2.03 -31.45 18.79
N THR A 652 3.23 -30.89 18.78
CA THR A 652 4.44 -31.43 19.40
C THR A 652 5.20 -30.33 20.12
N ASP A 653 5.92 -30.67 21.17
CA ASP A 653 6.78 -29.73 21.87
C ASP A 653 8.27 -30.02 21.57
N PRO A 654 9.08 -29.02 21.18
CA PRO A 654 10.51 -29.22 20.91
C PRO A 654 11.33 -29.67 22.13
N ASN A 655 11.00 -29.22 23.34
CA ASN A 655 11.63 -29.67 24.59
C ASN A 655 11.05 -31.00 25.09
N GLY A 656 9.97 -31.47 24.48
CA GLY A 656 9.28 -32.70 24.88
C GLY A 656 8.34 -32.49 26.07
N ASP A 657 7.94 -31.24 26.32
CA ASP A 657 7.02 -30.90 27.40
C ASP A 657 5.60 -31.40 27.17
N SER A 658 4.86 -31.51 28.27
CA SER A 658 3.44 -31.88 28.22
C SER A 658 2.59 -30.72 27.73
N LEU A 659 1.67 -31.01 26.80
CA LEU A 659 0.83 -30.00 26.15
C LEU A 659 -0.57 -29.91 26.78
N SER A 660 -1.08 -28.68 26.85
CA SER A 660 -2.46 -28.35 27.20
C SER A 660 -3.12 -27.62 26.03
N TYR A 661 -4.44 -27.73 25.91
CA TYR A 661 -5.22 -27.23 24.77
C TYR A 661 -6.39 -26.40 25.26
N LEU A 662 -6.47 -25.16 24.80
CA LEU A 662 -7.61 -24.28 24.98
C LEU A 662 -8.24 -24.00 23.61
N TRP A 663 -9.53 -24.29 23.48
CA TRP A 663 -10.27 -24.01 22.25
C TRP A 663 -11.25 -22.87 22.49
N GLU A 664 -11.30 -21.95 21.54
CA GLU A 664 -12.19 -20.80 21.51
C GLU A 664 -12.86 -20.74 20.13
N ALA A 665 -14.09 -20.25 20.08
CA ALA A 665 -14.79 -19.98 18.83
C ALA A 665 -15.42 -18.59 18.92
N ASN A 666 -15.43 -17.86 17.81
CA ASN A 666 -16.13 -16.57 17.72
C ASN A 666 -17.66 -16.73 17.78
N ASP A 667 -18.18 -17.87 17.33
CA ASP A 667 -19.59 -18.24 17.36
C ASP A 667 -19.76 -19.78 17.43
N GLY A 668 -20.91 -20.24 17.94
CA GLY A 668 -21.16 -21.65 18.26
C GLY A 668 -20.61 -22.10 19.62
N GLU A 669 -20.82 -23.37 19.95
CA GLU A 669 -20.44 -23.95 21.25
C GLU A 669 -19.37 -25.02 21.10
N ILE A 670 -18.33 -25.01 21.94
CA ILE A 670 -17.28 -26.03 21.94
C ILE A 670 -17.41 -26.95 23.15
N THR A 671 -17.39 -28.26 22.91
CA THR A 671 -17.14 -29.27 23.94
C THR A 671 -15.70 -29.80 23.81
N ASN A 672 -14.88 -29.54 24.84
CA ASN A 672 -13.44 -29.82 24.83
C ASN A 672 -13.07 -31.22 25.30
N GLN A 673 -12.13 -31.87 24.59
CA GLN A 673 -11.43 -33.08 25.00
C GLN A 673 -9.93 -33.01 24.64
N GLY A 674 -9.19 -32.13 25.31
CA GLY A 674 -7.75 -31.98 25.07
C GLY A 674 -7.45 -31.56 23.64
N ASN A 675 -6.73 -32.40 22.89
CA ASN A 675 -6.39 -32.10 21.50
C ASN A 675 -7.56 -32.29 20.52
N LEU A 676 -8.73 -32.73 20.98
CA LEU A 676 -9.96 -32.86 20.18
C LEU A 676 -11.01 -31.87 20.69
N ALA A 677 -11.54 -31.04 19.79
CA ALA A 677 -12.70 -30.19 20.02
C ALA A 677 -13.90 -30.67 19.20
N ALA A 678 -15.05 -30.82 19.86
CA ALA A 678 -16.34 -30.97 19.20
C ALA A 678 -17.02 -29.61 19.19
N TRP A 679 -17.01 -28.92 18.04
CA TRP A 679 -17.63 -27.61 17.87
C TRP A 679 -19.01 -27.76 17.23
N THR A 680 -20.04 -27.27 17.90
CA THR A 680 -21.42 -27.19 17.41
C THR A 680 -21.68 -25.80 16.86
N SER A 681 -22.04 -25.74 15.58
CA SER A 681 -22.32 -24.51 14.87
C SER A 681 -23.50 -23.73 15.45
N PRO A 682 -23.50 -22.39 15.32
CA PRO A 682 -24.61 -21.54 15.74
C PRO A 682 -25.88 -21.79 14.91
N GLY A 683 -26.99 -21.20 15.35
CA GLY A 683 -28.29 -21.32 14.65
C GLY A 683 -28.42 -20.47 13.38
N ASN A 684 -27.46 -19.58 13.09
CA ASN A 684 -27.47 -18.69 11.92
C ASN A 684 -26.37 -19.08 10.93
N ALA A 685 -26.57 -18.76 9.66
CA ALA A 685 -25.52 -18.87 8.66
C ALA A 685 -24.43 -17.80 8.90
N GLY A 686 -23.18 -18.14 8.58
CA GLY A 686 -22.01 -17.31 8.85
C GLY A 686 -20.70 -18.08 8.69
N ILE A 687 -19.58 -17.39 8.95
CA ILE A 687 -18.26 -18.02 9.05
C ILE A 687 -17.88 -18.04 10.53
N ALA A 688 -17.58 -19.24 11.04
CA ALA A 688 -17.09 -19.42 12.39
C ALA A 688 -15.59 -19.69 12.39
N ASP A 689 -14.84 -18.93 13.18
CA ASP A 689 -13.41 -19.11 13.41
C ASP A 689 -13.20 -19.86 14.72
N ILE A 690 -12.62 -21.04 14.62
CA ILE A 690 -12.27 -21.89 15.75
C ILE A 690 -10.76 -21.80 15.96
N LYS A 691 -10.36 -21.27 17.12
CA LYS A 691 -8.97 -21.13 17.53
C LYS A 691 -8.61 -22.21 18.54
N VAL A 692 -7.45 -22.83 18.36
CA VAL A 692 -6.80 -23.60 19.42
C VAL A 692 -5.54 -22.87 19.87
N ILE A 693 -5.35 -22.80 21.18
CA ILE A 693 -4.13 -22.37 21.85
C ILE A 693 -3.54 -23.61 22.50
N VAL A 694 -2.33 -23.97 22.08
CA VAL A 694 -1.57 -25.10 22.63
C VAL A 694 -0.46 -24.53 23.50
N SER A 695 -0.44 -24.86 24.78
CA SER A 695 0.53 -24.36 25.75
C SER A 695 1.30 -25.50 26.41
N ASP A 696 2.59 -25.32 26.63
CA ASP A 696 3.41 -26.20 27.45
C ASP A 696 3.20 -25.94 28.96
N VAL A 697 3.89 -26.69 29.80
CA VAL A 697 3.84 -26.56 31.28
C VAL A 697 4.61 -25.36 31.83
N HIS A 698 5.46 -24.75 31.02
CA HIS A 698 6.32 -23.62 31.37
C HIS A 698 5.74 -22.27 30.88
N GLY A 699 4.60 -22.29 30.19
CA GLY A 699 3.81 -21.14 29.78
C GLY A 699 4.06 -20.66 28.35
N ALA A 700 4.95 -21.29 27.56
CA ALA A 700 5.03 -20.95 26.15
C ALA A 700 3.89 -21.60 25.38
N PHE A 701 3.44 -20.93 24.31
CA PHE A 701 2.26 -21.34 23.59
C PHE A 701 2.35 -21.02 22.11
N THR A 702 1.52 -21.70 21.34
CA THR A 702 1.28 -21.40 19.93
C THR A 702 -0.22 -21.51 19.66
N GLU A 703 -0.72 -20.78 18.68
CA GLU A 703 -2.13 -20.79 18.35
C GLU A 703 -2.37 -20.98 16.85
N ARG A 704 -3.53 -21.52 16.50
CA ARG A 704 -3.95 -21.69 15.11
C ARG A 704 -5.46 -21.59 15.00
N VAL A 705 -5.93 -20.95 13.93
CA VAL A 705 -7.34 -20.77 13.61
C VAL A 705 -7.73 -21.64 12.42
N ILE A 706 -8.92 -22.22 12.46
CA ILE A 706 -9.60 -22.83 11.33
C ILE A 706 -10.97 -22.20 11.18
N SER A 707 -11.28 -21.72 9.97
CA SER A 707 -12.60 -21.17 9.64
C SER A 707 -13.50 -22.29 9.09
N ILE A 708 -14.76 -22.31 9.52
CA ILE A 708 -15.79 -23.24 9.05
C ILE A 708 -16.99 -22.43 8.53
N LEU A 709 -17.48 -22.80 7.35
CA LEU A 709 -18.66 -22.20 6.75
C LEU A 709 -19.94 -22.82 7.33
N VAL A 710 -20.80 -22.01 7.94
CA VAL A 710 -22.12 -22.41 8.45
C VAL A 710 -23.17 -21.91 7.47
N ILE A 711 -23.86 -22.81 6.80
CA ILE A 711 -24.91 -22.45 5.84
C ILE A 711 -25.93 -23.58 5.73
N ASP A 712 -27.21 -23.26 5.54
CA ASP A 712 -28.23 -24.26 5.22
C ASP A 712 -28.54 -24.18 3.73
N TYR A 713 -28.07 -25.14 2.94
CA TYR A 713 -28.41 -25.20 1.52
C TYR A 713 -29.85 -25.71 1.36
N ILE A 714 -30.72 -24.86 0.82
CA ILE A 714 -32.04 -25.28 0.35
C ILE A 714 -31.83 -26.38 -0.70
N LYS A 715 -32.44 -27.56 -0.51
CA LYS A 715 -32.31 -28.68 -1.46
C LYS A 715 -32.67 -28.24 -2.89
N PRO A 716 -31.83 -28.52 -3.89
CA PRO A 716 -32.01 -28.02 -5.25
C PRO A 716 -33.34 -28.42 -5.88
N ASN A 717 -33.92 -27.51 -6.66
CA ASN A 717 -34.90 -27.86 -7.69
C ASN A 717 -34.11 -28.11 -9.00
N PRO A 718 -34.17 -29.31 -9.62
CA PRO A 718 -33.48 -29.62 -10.88
C PRO A 718 -33.88 -28.72 -12.09
N ALA A 719 -34.84 -27.81 -11.92
CA ALA A 719 -35.40 -26.95 -12.97
C ALA A 719 -34.54 -25.73 -13.37
N ASN A 720 -33.36 -25.51 -12.77
CA ASN A 720 -32.61 -24.25 -12.88
C ASN A 720 -31.17 -24.40 -13.43
N LEU A 721 -30.94 -25.35 -14.34
CA LEU A 721 -29.70 -25.42 -15.12
C LEU A 721 -29.71 -24.32 -16.20
N ILE A 722 -28.70 -23.45 -16.20
CA ILE A 722 -28.58 -22.34 -17.16
C ILE A 722 -27.88 -22.79 -18.44
N ALA A 723 -26.75 -23.47 -18.33
CA ALA A 723 -26.01 -23.95 -19.49
C ALA A 723 -25.29 -25.26 -19.16
N TYR A 724 -25.20 -26.15 -20.15
CA TYR A 724 -24.37 -27.35 -20.07
C TYR A 724 -23.70 -27.63 -21.41
N TYR A 725 -22.37 -27.61 -21.41
CA TYR A 725 -21.52 -27.92 -22.56
C TYR A 725 -20.76 -29.23 -22.30
N PRO A 726 -21.28 -30.38 -22.77
CA PRO A 726 -20.61 -31.67 -22.64
C PRO A 726 -19.49 -31.89 -23.65
N PHE A 727 -19.35 -30.97 -24.62
CA PHE A 727 -18.35 -31.03 -25.69
C PHE A 727 -18.28 -32.32 -26.52
N ASN A 728 -19.41 -33.05 -26.57
CA ASN A 728 -19.60 -34.27 -27.36
C ASN A 728 -19.73 -33.96 -28.86
N GLY A 729 -18.61 -33.61 -29.49
CA GLY A 729 -18.49 -33.36 -30.94
C GLY A 729 -18.79 -31.94 -31.39
N ASP A 730 -19.33 -31.07 -30.52
CA ASP A 730 -19.64 -29.67 -30.80
C ASP A 730 -19.63 -28.83 -29.51
N ALA A 731 -19.87 -27.52 -29.59
CA ALA A 731 -20.00 -26.61 -28.44
C ALA A 731 -21.47 -26.27 -28.13
N ASN A 732 -22.40 -27.18 -28.41
CA ASN A 732 -23.82 -26.92 -28.20
C ASN A 732 -24.20 -27.03 -26.71
N ASP A 733 -24.90 -26.03 -26.21
CA ASP A 733 -25.64 -26.12 -24.95
C ASP A 733 -26.77 -27.17 -25.02
N VAL A 734 -26.74 -28.15 -24.10
CA VAL A 734 -27.75 -29.21 -23.98
C VAL A 734 -28.72 -29.00 -22.81
N SER A 735 -28.67 -27.85 -22.12
CA SER A 735 -29.59 -27.53 -21.02
C SER A 735 -31.04 -27.31 -21.47
N GLY A 736 -31.25 -27.02 -22.75
CA GLY A 736 -32.55 -26.62 -23.33
C GLY A 736 -32.72 -25.11 -23.49
N ASN A 737 -31.74 -24.30 -23.07
CA ASN A 737 -31.79 -22.84 -23.17
C ASN A 737 -31.21 -22.29 -24.49
N ASN A 738 -30.66 -23.15 -25.35
CA ASN A 738 -30.11 -22.83 -26.68
C ASN A 738 -28.95 -21.83 -26.63
N LEU A 739 -28.13 -21.87 -25.58
CA LEU A 739 -26.94 -21.03 -25.41
C LEU A 739 -25.72 -21.61 -26.14
N HIS A 740 -25.86 -21.96 -27.42
CA HIS A 740 -24.80 -22.64 -28.17
C HIS A 740 -23.56 -21.76 -28.37
N GLY A 741 -22.37 -22.36 -28.19
CA GLY A 741 -21.10 -21.67 -28.38
C GLY A 741 -20.64 -21.65 -29.85
N VAL A 742 -20.01 -20.55 -30.24
CA VAL A 742 -19.32 -20.40 -31.54
C VAL A 742 -17.83 -20.62 -31.33
N ILE A 743 -17.29 -21.62 -32.01
CA ILE A 743 -15.89 -22.05 -31.85
C ILE A 743 -14.99 -21.21 -32.75
N SER A 744 -13.91 -20.67 -32.18
CA SER A 744 -12.84 -19.96 -32.87
C SER A 744 -11.51 -20.67 -32.60
N GLY A 745 -11.00 -21.43 -33.57
CA GLY A 745 -9.67 -22.07 -33.49
C GLY A 745 -9.59 -23.37 -32.69
N SER A 746 -10.32 -23.48 -31.57
CA SER A 746 -10.27 -24.62 -30.64
C SER A 746 -10.58 -25.96 -31.32
N LYS A 747 -9.93 -27.04 -30.83
CA LYS A 747 -10.02 -28.37 -31.43
C LYS A 747 -10.58 -29.40 -30.46
N LEU A 748 -11.42 -30.29 -30.99
CA LEU A 748 -11.89 -31.45 -30.26
C LEU A 748 -10.73 -32.37 -29.87
N THR A 749 -10.74 -32.84 -28.63
CA THR A 749 -9.78 -33.78 -28.05
C THR A 749 -10.51 -34.85 -27.23
N SER A 750 -9.76 -35.77 -26.60
CA SER A 750 -10.34 -36.78 -25.72
C SER A 750 -10.73 -36.21 -24.35
N ASP A 751 -11.84 -36.67 -23.79
CA ASP A 751 -12.25 -36.38 -22.41
C ASP A 751 -11.39 -37.15 -21.37
N LEU A 752 -11.70 -36.96 -20.08
CA LEU A 752 -11.08 -37.68 -18.96
C LEU A 752 -11.22 -39.21 -19.02
N GLN A 753 -12.23 -39.71 -19.74
CA GLN A 753 -12.53 -41.14 -19.87
C GLN A 753 -11.89 -41.73 -21.13
N GLY A 754 -11.18 -40.91 -21.92
CA GLY A 754 -10.52 -41.29 -23.16
C GLY A 754 -11.44 -41.32 -24.38
N ASN A 755 -12.70 -40.90 -24.26
CA ASN A 755 -13.63 -40.81 -25.38
C ASN A 755 -13.16 -39.71 -26.34
N HIS A 756 -12.98 -40.06 -27.61
CA HIS A 756 -12.52 -39.11 -28.61
C HIS A 756 -13.57 -38.03 -28.90
N SER A 757 -13.09 -36.82 -29.20
CA SER A 757 -13.93 -35.68 -29.58
C SER A 757 -15.02 -35.34 -28.56
N SER A 758 -14.67 -35.42 -27.28
CA SER A 758 -15.58 -35.22 -26.15
C SER A 758 -15.09 -34.13 -25.18
N ALA A 759 -14.07 -33.35 -25.56
CA ALA A 759 -13.56 -32.18 -24.84
C ALA A 759 -12.92 -31.19 -25.82
N TYR A 760 -12.62 -29.95 -25.41
CA TYR A 760 -11.89 -28.98 -26.25
C TYR A 760 -10.49 -28.70 -25.74
N PHE A 761 -9.54 -28.74 -26.67
CA PHE A 761 -8.17 -28.23 -26.52
C PHE A 761 -8.10 -26.77 -26.98
N PHE A 762 -7.42 -25.96 -26.18
CA PHE A 762 -7.11 -24.56 -26.40
C PHE A 762 -5.59 -24.35 -26.39
N ASP A 763 -5.06 -23.70 -27.42
CA ASP A 763 -3.61 -23.51 -27.59
C ASP A 763 -2.97 -22.42 -26.73
N GLY A 764 -3.79 -21.60 -26.06
CA GLY A 764 -3.36 -20.46 -25.24
C GLY A 764 -2.84 -19.26 -26.02
N ASN A 765 -3.19 -19.14 -27.31
CA ASN A 765 -2.88 -17.99 -28.15
C ASN A 765 -4.14 -17.30 -28.67
N ASN A 766 -4.99 -17.99 -29.43
CA ASN A 766 -6.19 -17.39 -30.04
C ASN A 766 -7.41 -18.32 -30.10
N ASP A 767 -7.30 -19.53 -29.55
CA ASP A 767 -8.40 -20.47 -29.43
C ASP A 767 -9.39 -20.01 -28.34
N HIS A 768 -10.67 -19.88 -28.68
CA HIS A 768 -11.75 -19.52 -27.75
C HIS A 768 -13.12 -20.04 -28.22
N ILE A 769 -14.10 -20.05 -27.31
CA ILE A 769 -15.51 -20.30 -27.64
C ILE A 769 -16.34 -19.13 -27.10
N THR A 770 -17.09 -18.49 -27.99
CA THR A 770 -17.95 -17.34 -27.67
C THR A 770 -19.40 -17.77 -27.52
N ILE A 771 -20.05 -17.33 -26.44
CA ILE A 771 -21.48 -17.52 -26.20
C ILE A 771 -22.15 -16.15 -26.13
N ALA A 772 -23.05 -15.90 -27.09
CA ALA A 772 -23.75 -14.62 -27.19
C ALA A 772 -24.55 -14.33 -25.91
N ASN A 773 -24.42 -13.09 -25.40
CA ASN A 773 -25.14 -12.67 -24.21
C ASN A 773 -26.65 -12.64 -24.42
N THR A 774 -27.40 -13.19 -23.47
CA THR A 774 -28.86 -13.21 -23.43
C THR A 774 -29.38 -12.95 -22.03
N ASP A 775 -30.68 -12.66 -21.88
CA ASP A 775 -31.29 -12.39 -20.57
C ASP A 775 -31.11 -13.54 -19.58
N ILE A 776 -31.15 -14.80 -20.04
CA ILE A 776 -31.01 -15.98 -19.17
C ILE A 776 -29.59 -16.13 -18.61
N LEU A 777 -28.56 -15.62 -19.31
CA LEU A 777 -27.21 -15.56 -18.77
C LEU A 777 -27.08 -14.48 -17.68
N ASN A 778 -28.01 -13.51 -17.60
CA ASN A 778 -27.97 -12.36 -16.67
C ASN A 778 -28.69 -12.61 -15.33
N PHE A 779 -28.62 -13.83 -14.81
CA PHE A 779 -29.04 -14.18 -13.44
C PHE A 779 -28.24 -13.40 -12.37
N GLN A 780 -28.87 -13.14 -11.21
CA GLN A 780 -28.29 -12.23 -10.21
C GLN A 780 -28.22 -12.78 -8.79
N LYS A 781 -28.95 -13.86 -8.48
CA LYS A 781 -29.15 -14.29 -7.08
C LYS A 781 -28.11 -15.28 -6.59
N GLY A 782 -27.47 -16.00 -7.50
CA GLY A 782 -26.39 -16.91 -7.19
C GLY A 782 -25.80 -17.48 -8.47
N ILE A 783 -24.74 -18.26 -8.31
CA ILE A 783 -24.15 -19.02 -9.40
C ILE A 783 -23.48 -20.27 -8.86
N THR A 784 -23.51 -21.35 -9.65
CA THR A 784 -22.49 -22.41 -9.57
C THR A 784 -21.93 -22.63 -10.96
N LEU A 785 -20.62 -22.51 -11.09
CA LEU A 785 -19.85 -22.84 -12.27
C LEU A 785 -19.02 -24.09 -11.97
N SER A 786 -19.24 -25.17 -12.69
CA SER A 786 -18.54 -26.45 -12.51
C SER A 786 -17.93 -26.91 -13.83
N LEU A 787 -16.67 -27.35 -13.82
CA LEU A 787 -16.02 -27.88 -15.01
C LEU A 787 -14.83 -28.79 -14.67
N TRP A 788 -14.38 -29.54 -15.66
CA TRP A 788 -13.10 -30.22 -15.63
C TRP A 788 -12.05 -29.43 -16.42
N ILE A 789 -10.84 -29.37 -15.88
CA ILE A 789 -9.72 -28.62 -16.45
C ILE A 789 -8.42 -29.42 -16.38
N THR A 790 -7.68 -29.43 -17.49
CA THR A 790 -6.30 -29.93 -17.57
C THR A 790 -5.43 -28.82 -18.15
N PRO A 791 -4.73 -28.01 -17.33
CA PRO A 791 -3.83 -27.00 -17.84
C PRO A 791 -2.62 -27.66 -18.50
N LEU A 792 -2.28 -27.21 -19.70
CA LEU A 792 -1.06 -27.65 -20.43
C LEU A 792 0.00 -26.55 -20.44
N LYS A 793 -0.37 -25.34 -20.01
CA LYS A 793 0.49 -24.19 -19.84
C LYS A 793 0.08 -23.44 -18.58
N LEU A 794 1.02 -23.25 -17.66
CA LEU A 794 0.80 -22.39 -16.50
C LEU A 794 1.19 -20.96 -16.85
N PRO A 795 0.41 -19.96 -16.41
CA PRO A 795 0.56 -18.62 -16.96
C PRO A 795 1.54 -17.76 -16.12
N GLY A 796 2.34 -16.92 -16.78
CA GLY A 796 3.17 -15.89 -16.11
C GLY A 796 2.40 -14.61 -15.77
N ARG A 797 1.16 -14.53 -16.25
CA ARG A 797 0.10 -13.55 -15.96
C ARG A 797 -1.15 -14.34 -15.55
N GLU A 798 -2.25 -13.70 -15.21
CA GLU A 798 -3.53 -14.40 -15.07
C GLU A 798 -3.99 -15.00 -16.42
N SER A 799 -4.68 -16.14 -16.40
CA SER A 799 -5.20 -16.83 -17.58
C SER A 799 -6.67 -17.21 -17.41
N PHE A 800 -7.52 -16.85 -18.36
CA PHE A 800 -8.97 -16.85 -18.23
C PHE A 800 -9.55 -18.18 -18.71
N ILE A 801 -10.19 -18.92 -17.81
CA ILE A 801 -10.84 -20.19 -18.12
C ILE A 801 -12.22 -19.93 -18.73
N ILE A 802 -13.02 -19.10 -18.06
CA ILE A 802 -14.32 -18.63 -18.52
C ILE A 802 -14.61 -17.27 -17.90
N SER A 803 -15.15 -16.35 -18.69
CA SER A 803 -15.43 -14.99 -18.26
C SER A 803 -16.71 -14.47 -18.89
N HIS A 804 -17.59 -13.92 -18.06
CA HIS A 804 -18.72 -13.14 -18.52
C HIS A 804 -18.56 -11.73 -17.97
N GLY A 805 -18.05 -10.82 -18.80
CA GLY A 805 -17.78 -9.43 -18.41
C GLY A 805 -16.56 -9.20 -17.51
N SER A 806 -15.81 -10.25 -17.12
CA SER A 806 -14.61 -10.18 -16.28
C SER A 806 -14.87 -9.48 -14.93
N TRP A 807 -13.81 -9.19 -14.16
CA TRP A 807 -13.88 -8.46 -12.88
C TRP A 807 -14.46 -7.05 -13.03
N GLN A 808 -14.28 -6.41 -14.20
CA GLN A 808 -14.73 -5.04 -14.45
C GLN A 808 -16.26 -4.95 -14.46
N ASN A 809 -16.93 -5.98 -14.98
CA ASN A 809 -18.37 -5.92 -15.20
C ASN A 809 -19.13 -6.95 -14.39
N ARG A 810 -18.64 -8.18 -14.21
CA ARG A 810 -19.46 -9.23 -13.62
C ARG A 810 -18.69 -10.39 -12.99
N TRP A 811 -18.30 -11.46 -13.71
CA TRP A 811 -17.60 -12.59 -13.08
C TRP A 811 -16.61 -13.27 -14.01
N LYS A 812 -15.63 -13.95 -13.44
CA LYS A 812 -14.67 -14.79 -14.16
C LYS A 812 -14.13 -15.92 -13.28
N LEU A 813 -13.70 -16.98 -13.94
CA LEU A 813 -12.84 -18.02 -13.36
C LEU A 813 -11.52 -18.06 -14.13
N SER A 814 -10.41 -18.06 -13.41
CA SER A 814 -9.07 -17.91 -14.00
C SER A 814 -8.00 -18.66 -13.22
N ILE A 815 -6.79 -18.75 -13.78
CA ILE A 815 -5.58 -19.23 -13.13
C ILE A 815 -4.63 -18.04 -12.94
N ILE A 816 -4.20 -17.77 -11.72
CA ILE A 816 -3.25 -16.68 -11.43
C ILE A 816 -1.78 -17.16 -11.52
N PRO A 817 -0.78 -16.26 -11.57
CA PRO A 817 0.64 -16.64 -11.70
C PRO A 817 1.14 -17.63 -10.63
N ASP A 818 0.56 -17.60 -9.43
CA ASP A 818 0.89 -18.53 -8.34
C ASP A 818 0.36 -19.96 -8.55
N ARG A 819 -0.37 -20.17 -9.66
CA ARG A 819 -0.99 -21.41 -10.15
C ARG A 819 -2.29 -21.79 -9.43
N ASN A 820 -2.85 -20.89 -8.63
CA ASN A 820 -4.13 -21.09 -7.98
C ASN A 820 -5.29 -20.77 -8.94
N ILE A 821 -6.45 -21.41 -8.75
CA ILE A 821 -7.70 -20.98 -9.37
C ILE A 821 -8.17 -19.72 -8.64
N ARG A 822 -8.57 -18.70 -9.40
CA ARG A 822 -9.24 -17.50 -8.89
C ARG A 822 -10.68 -17.43 -9.37
N TRP A 823 -11.60 -17.35 -8.41
CA TRP A 823 -13.00 -17.02 -8.63
C TRP A 823 -13.23 -15.55 -8.32
N THR A 824 -13.68 -14.79 -9.33
CA THR A 824 -13.95 -13.36 -9.19
C THR A 824 -15.41 -13.07 -9.48
N LEU A 825 -16.04 -12.27 -8.62
CA LEU A 825 -17.40 -11.80 -8.80
C LEU A 825 -17.50 -10.30 -8.47
N LYS A 826 -18.33 -9.57 -9.23
CA LYS A 826 -18.70 -8.19 -9.00
C LYS A 826 -20.20 -8.08 -8.77
N ASN A 827 -20.59 -7.51 -7.63
CA ASN A 827 -22.00 -7.27 -7.32
C ASN A 827 -22.46 -5.89 -7.84
N VAL A 828 -23.77 -5.66 -7.79
CA VAL A 828 -24.42 -4.40 -8.18
C VAL A 828 -23.97 -3.22 -7.31
N ALA A 829 -23.53 -3.47 -6.06
CA ALA A 829 -22.93 -2.45 -5.20
C ALA A 829 -21.52 -2.02 -5.63
N GLY A 830 -20.94 -2.66 -6.64
CA GLY A 830 -19.61 -2.36 -7.16
C GLY A 830 -18.46 -3.03 -6.40
N GLN A 831 -18.76 -3.84 -5.38
CA GLN A 831 -17.76 -4.67 -4.69
C GLN A 831 -17.29 -5.77 -5.63
N VAL A 832 -15.98 -5.99 -5.66
CA VAL A 832 -15.33 -7.11 -6.36
C VAL A 832 -14.77 -8.06 -5.31
N GLY A 833 -15.21 -9.31 -5.32
CA GLY A 833 -14.65 -10.38 -4.48
C GLY A 833 -13.79 -11.30 -5.31
N ASP A 834 -12.53 -11.47 -4.90
CA ASP A 834 -11.57 -12.44 -5.44
C ASP A 834 -11.37 -13.56 -4.41
N LEU A 835 -11.49 -14.81 -4.85
CA LEU A 835 -11.35 -16.00 -4.01
C LEU A 835 -10.41 -17.01 -4.66
N ASP A 836 -9.27 -17.28 -4.02
CA ASP A 836 -8.21 -18.15 -4.55
C ASP A 836 -8.19 -19.55 -3.91
N SER A 837 -8.00 -20.60 -4.71
CA SER A 837 -7.84 -21.98 -4.22
C SER A 837 -6.63 -22.14 -3.29
N ARG A 838 -6.63 -23.18 -2.45
CA ARG A 838 -5.43 -23.60 -1.71
C ARG A 838 -4.56 -24.50 -2.59
N THR A 839 -5.19 -25.36 -3.39
CA THR A 839 -4.50 -26.23 -4.35
C THR A 839 -3.88 -25.40 -5.47
N LYS A 840 -2.57 -25.60 -5.68
CA LYS A 840 -1.83 -25.08 -6.84
C LYS A 840 -1.92 -26.10 -7.97
N LEU A 841 -2.34 -25.64 -9.14
CA LEU A 841 -2.47 -26.51 -10.31
C LEU A 841 -1.09 -26.90 -10.87
N GLU A 842 -1.03 -28.12 -11.36
CA GLU A 842 0.11 -28.69 -12.07
C GLU A 842 -0.26 -28.93 -13.54
N VAL A 843 0.71 -28.75 -14.43
CA VAL A 843 0.53 -29.10 -15.85
C VAL A 843 0.22 -30.58 -16.01
N ASP A 844 -0.53 -30.91 -17.06
CA ASP A 844 -0.89 -32.29 -17.41
C ASP A 844 -1.69 -33.05 -16.33
N THR A 845 -2.19 -32.33 -15.32
CA THR A 845 -3.00 -32.89 -14.24
C THR A 845 -4.43 -32.39 -14.35
N THR A 846 -5.38 -33.30 -14.24
CA THR A 846 -6.80 -32.95 -14.38
C THR A 846 -7.46 -32.67 -13.04
N TYR A 847 -8.17 -31.57 -12.96
CA TYR A 847 -8.88 -31.11 -11.76
C TYR A 847 -10.36 -30.89 -12.09
N HIS A 848 -11.22 -31.22 -11.14
CA HIS A 848 -12.60 -30.72 -11.16
C HIS A 848 -12.66 -29.44 -10.33
N VAL A 849 -13.12 -28.36 -10.95
CA VAL A 849 -13.20 -27.05 -10.32
C VAL A 849 -14.66 -26.62 -10.25
N THR A 850 -15.12 -26.26 -9.06
CA THR A 850 -16.43 -25.67 -8.86
C THR A 850 -16.29 -24.36 -8.12
N ALA A 851 -16.85 -23.29 -8.68
CA ALA A 851 -16.97 -21.99 -8.03
C ALA A 851 -18.44 -21.68 -7.80
N SER A 852 -18.79 -21.21 -6.61
CA SER A 852 -20.18 -20.87 -6.28
C SER A 852 -20.33 -19.56 -5.54
N TYR A 853 -21.54 -19.03 -5.62
CA TYR A 853 -22.01 -17.84 -4.92
C TYR A 853 -23.49 -17.97 -4.62
N ASP A 854 -23.90 -17.76 -3.39
CA ASP A 854 -25.31 -17.89 -2.95
C ASP A 854 -26.01 -16.54 -2.72
N GLY A 855 -25.32 -15.43 -3.00
CA GLY A 855 -25.76 -14.08 -2.67
C GLY A 855 -25.14 -13.50 -1.39
N HIS A 856 -24.42 -14.31 -0.61
CA HIS A 856 -23.78 -13.95 0.67
C HIS A 856 -22.35 -14.48 0.83
N PHE A 857 -22.02 -15.61 0.21
CA PHE A 857 -20.72 -16.27 0.32
C PHE A 857 -20.22 -16.70 -1.04
N LEU A 858 -18.95 -16.39 -1.33
CA LEU A 858 -18.19 -17.02 -2.40
C LEU A 858 -17.60 -18.33 -1.86
N ALA A 859 -17.61 -19.39 -2.66
CA ALA A 859 -16.97 -20.65 -2.31
C ALA A 859 -16.26 -21.27 -3.52
N LEU A 860 -15.15 -21.96 -3.25
CA LEU A 860 -14.35 -22.64 -4.26
C LEU A 860 -14.06 -24.08 -3.82
N TYR A 861 -14.27 -25.00 -4.75
CA TYR A 861 -14.09 -26.43 -4.55
C TYR A 861 -13.13 -26.97 -5.59
N ILE A 862 -12.20 -27.82 -5.14
CA ILE A 862 -11.29 -28.57 -6.00
C ILE A 862 -11.52 -30.05 -5.73
N ASN A 863 -11.75 -30.82 -6.79
CA ASN A 863 -11.99 -32.27 -6.71
C ASN A 863 -13.12 -32.63 -5.71
N GLY A 864 -14.20 -31.86 -5.76
CA GLY A 864 -15.39 -32.03 -4.93
C GLY A 864 -15.28 -31.48 -3.51
N ARG A 865 -14.09 -31.06 -3.05
CA ARG A 865 -13.87 -30.61 -1.67
C ARG A 865 -13.84 -29.10 -1.58
N LEU A 866 -14.57 -28.55 -0.60
CA LEU A 866 -14.51 -27.11 -0.28
C LEU A 866 -13.09 -26.77 0.18
N GLU A 867 -12.44 -25.80 -0.46
CA GLU A 867 -11.09 -25.36 -0.07
C GLU A 867 -11.09 -23.98 0.58
N THR A 868 -11.88 -23.06 0.04
CA THR A 868 -11.88 -21.66 0.46
C THR A 868 -13.26 -21.06 0.28
N PHE A 869 -13.56 -20.05 1.09
CA PHE A 869 -14.80 -19.30 1.07
C PHE A 869 -14.59 -17.91 1.68
N SER A 870 -15.45 -16.97 1.32
CA SER A 870 -15.43 -15.62 1.86
C SER A 870 -16.83 -15.02 1.83
N GLU A 871 -17.09 -14.05 2.71
CA GLU A 871 -18.35 -13.31 2.72
C GLU A 871 -18.35 -12.22 1.65
N MET A 872 -19.41 -12.18 0.86
CA MET A 872 -19.70 -11.13 -0.11
C MET A 872 -21.22 -11.10 -0.31
N SER A 873 -21.87 -9.99 0.01
CA SER A 873 -23.33 -9.91 -0.09
C SER A 873 -23.79 -9.10 -1.30
N GLY A 874 -24.94 -9.47 -1.86
CA GLY A 874 -25.65 -8.68 -2.88
C GLY A 874 -25.78 -9.35 -4.24
N ASP A 875 -26.56 -8.71 -5.11
CA ASP A 875 -26.90 -9.26 -6.42
C ASP A 875 -25.70 -9.20 -7.37
N ILE A 876 -25.47 -10.27 -8.15
CA ILE A 876 -24.48 -10.31 -9.23
C ILE A 876 -24.84 -9.23 -10.26
N ASN A 877 -23.85 -8.49 -10.74
CA ASN A 877 -24.08 -7.47 -11.75
C ASN A 877 -24.52 -8.09 -13.10
N GLN A 878 -25.20 -7.30 -13.95
CA GLN A 878 -25.54 -7.71 -15.32
C GLN A 878 -24.54 -7.14 -16.33
N THR A 879 -24.48 -7.71 -17.53
CA THR A 879 -23.59 -7.22 -18.60
C THR A 879 -24.20 -7.42 -19.98
N SER A 880 -23.78 -6.58 -20.94
CA SER A 880 -24.05 -6.76 -22.36
C SER A 880 -22.92 -7.46 -23.11
N ILE A 881 -21.82 -7.78 -22.41
CA ILE A 881 -20.64 -8.45 -22.98
C ILE A 881 -20.94 -9.94 -23.13
N ASP A 882 -20.49 -10.53 -24.23
CA ASP A 882 -20.60 -11.98 -24.47
C ASP A 882 -19.79 -12.77 -23.44
N MET A 883 -20.19 -14.02 -23.21
CA MET A 883 -19.44 -14.94 -22.35
C MET A 883 -18.38 -15.65 -23.19
N GLU A 884 -17.13 -15.60 -22.75
CA GLU A 884 -16.00 -16.24 -23.42
C GLU A 884 -15.48 -17.41 -22.60
N ILE A 885 -15.17 -18.51 -23.28
CA ILE A 885 -14.39 -19.63 -22.76
C ILE A 885 -12.97 -19.53 -23.33
N ALA A 886 -11.98 -19.66 -22.45
CA ALA A 886 -10.54 -19.57 -22.70
C ALA A 886 -9.97 -18.17 -23.05
N GLN A 887 -10.75 -17.10 -22.92
CA GLN A 887 -10.36 -15.73 -23.31
C GLN A 887 -11.08 -14.64 -22.46
N ILE A 888 -10.59 -13.39 -22.56
CA ILE A 888 -11.23 -12.15 -22.06
C ILE A 888 -11.70 -11.23 -23.21
N LEU A 889 -12.71 -10.39 -22.96
CA LEU A 889 -13.08 -9.25 -23.83
C LEU A 889 -12.73 -7.88 -23.20
N PRO A 890 -12.21 -6.91 -23.98
CA PRO A 890 -11.72 -7.09 -25.36
C PRO A 890 -10.52 -8.06 -25.39
N ASP A 891 -10.32 -8.72 -26.54
CA ASP A 891 -9.28 -9.76 -26.69
C ASP A 891 -7.89 -9.25 -26.31
N ASP A 892 -7.23 -9.99 -25.42
CA ASP A 892 -5.83 -9.85 -25.08
C ASP A 892 -5.23 -11.26 -24.96
N PRO A 893 -4.47 -11.71 -25.98
CA PRO A 893 -3.88 -13.05 -26.02
C PRO A 893 -3.01 -13.42 -24.83
N SER A 894 -2.51 -12.44 -24.07
CA SER A 894 -1.70 -12.69 -22.88
C SER A 894 -2.50 -13.32 -21.72
N PHE A 895 -3.83 -13.31 -21.80
CA PHE A 895 -4.74 -13.92 -20.83
C PHE A 895 -5.36 -15.24 -21.30
N ASN A 896 -5.06 -15.71 -22.51
CA ASN A 896 -5.76 -16.88 -23.06
C ASN A 896 -5.35 -18.17 -22.35
N PHE A 897 -6.32 -19.08 -22.17
CA PHE A 897 -6.10 -20.37 -21.52
C PHE A 897 -5.48 -21.39 -22.47
N GLY A 898 -4.42 -22.04 -22.00
CA GLY A 898 -3.74 -23.12 -22.71
C GLY A 898 -3.94 -24.46 -22.00
N GLY A 899 -4.83 -25.30 -22.51
CA GLY A 899 -5.15 -26.59 -21.90
C GLY A 899 -6.40 -27.24 -22.47
N VAL A 900 -6.96 -28.19 -21.71
CA VAL A 900 -8.20 -28.89 -22.04
C VAL A 900 -9.29 -28.50 -21.06
N LEU A 901 -10.48 -28.17 -21.57
CA LEU A 901 -11.69 -27.93 -20.77
C LEU A 901 -12.78 -28.92 -21.18
N ASP A 902 -13.55 -29.36 -20.19
CA ASP A 902 -14.63 -30.32 -20.36
C ASP A 902 -15.79 -30.12 -19.37
N GLU A 903 -16.98 -30.60 -19.73
CA GLU A 903 -18.15 -30.73 -18.86
C GLU A 903 -18.56 -29.42 -18.14
N ILE A 904 -18.58 -28.30 -18.86
CA ILE A 904 -18.88 -26.99 -18.27
C ILE A 904 -20.38 -26.87 -17.95
N LYS A 905 -20.72 -26.60 -16.69
CA LYS A 905 -22.07 -26.31 -16.22
C LYS A 905 -22.20 -25.00 -15.49
N ILE A 906 -23.34 -24.34 -15.73
CA ILE A 906 -23.72 -23.10 -15.06
C ILE A 906 -25.12 -23.27 -14.46
N PHE A 907 -25.25 -22.98 -13.17
CA PHE A 907 -26.50 -22.89 -12.43
C PHE A 907 -26.67 -21.45 -11.91
N ASP A 908 -27.90 -20.96 -11.74
CA ASP A 908 -28.18 -19.63 -11.20
C ASP A 908 -28.33 -19.59 -9.66
N TYR A 909 -27.76 -20.59 -8.98
CA TYR A 909 -27.76 -20.76 -7.53
C TYR A 909 -26.53 -21.54 -7.08
N ALA A 910 -26.19 -21.44 -5.78
CA ALA A 910 -25.13 -22.24 -5.18
C ALA A 910 -25.57 -23.69 -4.93
N LEU A 911 -24.82 -24.67 -5.46
CA LEU A 911 -25.03 -26.08 -5.16
C LEU A 911 -24.54 -26.43 -3.76
N ALA A 912 -25.22 -27.37 -3.11
CA ALA A 912 -24.77 -27.93 -1.85
C ALA A 912 -23.46 -28.74 -2.03
N PRO A 913 -22.52 -28.71 -1.07
CA PRO A 913 -21.26 -29.45 -1.11
C PRO A 913 -21.43 -30.93 -1.46
N ASP A 914 -22.42 -31.62 -0.87
CA ASP A 914 -22.70 -33.03 -1.18
C ASP A 914 -23.03 -33.26 -2.66
N THR A 915 -23.75 -32.31 -3.28
CA THR A 915 -24.06 -32.37 -4.72
C THR A 915 -22.82 -32.15 -5.57
N ILE A 916 -21.91 -31.28 -5.13
CA ILE A 916 -20.64 -31.01 -5.82
C ILE A 916 -19.72 -32.24 -5.74
N ILE A 917 -19.69 -32.95 -4.60
CA ILE A 917 -19.00 -34.23 -4.45
C ILE A 917 -19.60 -35.28 -5.39
N GLU A 918 -20.93 -35.39 -5.45
CA GLU A 918 -21.58 -36.33 -6.38
C GLU A 918 -21.26 -36.05 -7.85
N ILE A 919 -21.18 -34.77 -8.23
CA ILE A 919 -20.77 -34.35 -9.58
C ILE A 919 -19.34 -34.78 -9.87
N PHE A 920 -18.43 -34.57 -8.92
CA PHE A 920 -17.03 -34.98 -9.04
C PHE A 920 -16.90 -36.50 -9.20
N ASP A 921 -17.56 -37.29 -8.33
CA ASP A 921 -17.45 -38.75 -8.30
C ASP A 921 -18.02 -39.41 -9.56
N LYS A 922 -19.02 -38.80 -10.21
CA LYS A 922 -19.63 -39.36 -11.42
C LYS A 922 -18.78 -39.16 -12.67
N LEU A 923 -17.71 -38.34 -12.62
CA LEU A 923 -16.82 -37.95 -13.76
C LEU A 923 -17.55 -37.38 -15.00
N THR A 924 -18.86 -37.35 -14.91
CA THR A 924 -19.81 -36.77 -15.83
C THR A 924 -20.78 -36.08 -14.91
N THR A 925 -21.24 -34.96 -15.37
CA THR A 925 -22.12 -34.12 -14.59
C THR A 925 -23.58 -34.58 -14.82
N ALA A 926 -23.81 -35.63 -15.63
CA ALA A 926 -25.11 -36.25 -15.89
C ALA A 926 -25.70 -36.87 -14.61
N SER A 927 -26.63 -36.18 -13.96
CA SER A 927 -27.73 -36.91 -13.32
C SER A 927 -28.44 -37.66 -14.44
N THR A 928 -28.56 -38.98 -14.33
CA THR A 928 -29.58 -39.76 -15.06
C THR A 928 -30.80 -38.90 -15.32
N ASP A 929 -31.21 -38.76 -16.59
CA ASP A 929 -32.43 -38.10 -17.04
C ASP A 929 -33.43 -37.90 -15.89
N VAL A 930 -33.37 -36.75 -15.21
CA VAL A 930 -34.57 -36.22 -14.58
C VAL A 930 -35.30 -35.59 -15.75
N THR A 931 -35.88 -36.47 -16.57
CA THR A 931 -37.10 -36.12 -17.26
C THR A 931 -37.95 -35.48 -16.17
N LEU A 932 -38.29 -34.20 -16.31
CA LEU A 932 -39.36 -33.60 -15.53
C LEU A 932 -40.59 -34.47 -15.80
N LYS A 933 -40.78 -35.54 -15.01
CA LYS A 933 -41.97 -36.37 -15.05
C LYS A 933 -43.06 -35.49 -14.49
N ARG A 934 -43.75 -34.79 -15.39
CA ARG A 934 -45.04 -34.20 -15.07
C ARG A 934 -45.93 -35.32 -14.52
N PRO A 935 -46.70 -35.10 -13.45
CA PRO A 935 -47.54 -36.16 -12.89
C PRO A 935 -48.47 -36.68 -13.98
N GLU A 936 -48.32 -37.96 -14.34
CA GLU A 936 -49.18 -38.59 -15.33
C GLU A 936 -50.35 -39.30 -14.65
N VAL A 937 -51.53 -39.13 -15.25
CA VAL A 937 -52.76 -39.79 -14.82
C VAL A 937 -53.11 -40.85 -15.84
N PHE A 938 -53.14 -42.09 -15.38
CA PHE A 938 -53.58 -43.26 -16.14
C PHE A 938 -55.02 -43.56 -15.80
N VAL A 939 -55.83 -43.82 -16.84
CA VAL A 939 -57.25 -44.12 -16.72
C VAL A 939 -57.50 -45.39 -17.53
N PHE A 940 -57.77 -46.50 -16.84
CA PHE A 940 -57.90 -47.81 -17.48
C PHE A 940 -58.87 -48.75 -16.74
N PRO A 941 -59.51 -49.72 -17.42
CA PRO A 941 -59.57 -49.82 -18.88
C PRO A 941 -60.26 -48.59 -19.49
N ASN A 942 -59.91 -48.22 -20.72
CA ASN A 942 -60.55 -47.11 -21.43
C ASN A 942 -60.46 -47.41 -22.94
N PRO A 943 -61.53 -47.97 -23.56
CA PRO A 943 -62.92 -47.92 -23.09
C PRO A 943 -63.22 -48.80 -21.88
N VAL A 944 -64.18 -48.39 -21.06
CA VAL A 944 -64.59 -49.05 -19.81
C VAL A 944 -66.04 -49.51 -19.87
N GLU A 945 -66.32 -50.68 -19.32
CA GLU A 945 -67.68 -51.22 -19.12
C GLU A 945 -68.11 -50.97 -17.66
N ASP A 946 -67.64 -51.80 -16.74
CA ASP A 946 -67.87 -51.81 -15.29
C ASP A 946 -67.26 -50.64 -14.50
N GLN A 947 -65.94 -50.77 -14.38
CA GLN A 947 -65.13 -50.06 -13.39
C GLN A 947 -63.93 -49.42 -14.06
N LEU A 948 -63.70 -48.18 -13.68
CA LEU A 948 -62.59 -47.37 -14.15
C LEU A 948 -61.57 -47.21 -13.03
N ILE A 949 -60.30 -47.49 -13.32
CA ILE A 949 -59.20 -47.24 -12.40
C ILE A 949 -58.50 -45.95 -12.83
N ILE A 950 -58.41 -45.00 -11.89
CA ILE A 950 -57.63 -43.78 -12.04
C ILE A 950 -56.39 -43.91 -11.17
N GLN A 951 -55.22 -43.99 -11.80
CA GLN A 951 -53.95 -44.17 -11.14
C GLN A 951 -52.99 -43.00 -11.47
N PHE A 952 -52.26 -42.54 -10.46
CA PHE A 952 -51.26 -41.49 -10.59
C PHE A 952 -49.84 -42.08 -10.63
N SER A 953 -48.95 -41.46 -11.40
CA SER A 953 -47.51 -41.72 -11.35
C SER A 953 -46.78 -40.48 -10.77
N PRO A 954 -45.93 -40.64 -9.73
CA PRO A 954 -45.30 -39.53 -8.99
C PRO A 954 -44.40 -38.62 -9.86
N PRO A 955 -44.19 -37.33 -9.46
CA PRO A 955 -43.95 -36.92 -8.07
C PRO A 955 -45.08 -36.17 -7.35
N GLU A 956 -45.10 -36.40 -6.04
CA GLU A 956 -45.81 -35.77 -4.92
C GLU A 956 -46.90 -34.72 -5.26
N ILE A 957 -48.16 -35.12 -5.09
CA ILE A 957 -49.31 -34.22 -5.07
C ILE A 957 -49.91 -34.25 -3.66
N ASP A 958 -49.76 -33.17 -2.89
CA ASP A 958 -50.26 -33.05 -1.50
C ASP A 958 -51.78 -33.20 -1.39
N SER A 959 -52.51 -32.60 -2.32
CA SER A 959 -53.97 -32.65 -2.40
C SER A 959 -54.46 -32.30 -3.80
N TYR A 960 -55.47 -33.01 -4.27
CA TYR A 960 -56.06 -32.78 -5.58
C TYR A 960 -57.56 -33.07 -5.60
N ARG A 961 -58.23 -32.49 -6.58
CA ARG A 961 -59.65 -32.66 -6.85
C ARG A 961 -59.86 -33.40 -8.15
N ILE A 962 -60.53 -34.54 -8.09
CA ILE A 962 -61.07 -35.23 -9.27
C ILE A 962 -62.47 -34.69 -9.56
N SER A 963 -62.80 -34.48 -10.83
CA SER A 963 -64.14 -34.19 -11.32
C SER A 963 -64.38 -34.91 -12.64
N ILE A 964 -65.52 -35.58 -12.81
CA ILE A 964 -65.90 -36.19 -14.09
C ILE A 964 -67.13 -35.47 -14.63
N PHE A 965 -67.08 -35.12 -15.91
CA PHE A 965 -68.16 -34.46 -16.63
C PHE A 965 -68.67 -35.35 -17.75
N ASP A 966 -69.98 -35.32 -18.02
CA ASP A 966 -70.56 -35.93 -19.21
C ASP A 966 -70.20 -35.14 -20.49
N GLN A 967 -70.58 -35.67 -21.66
CA GLN A 967 -70.31 -35.03 -22.96
C GLN A 967 -70.96 -33.64 -23.14
N TRP A 968 -71.92 -33.26 -22.29
CA TRP A 968 -72.54 -31.95 -22.28
C TRP A 968 -71.94 -31.01 -21.22
N GLY A 969 -70.89 -31.44 -20.52
CA GLY A 969 -70.18 -30.67 -19.51
C GLY A 969 -70.88 -30.64 -18.15
N ARG A 970 -71.84 -31.54 -17.88
CA ARG A 970 -72.48 -31.63 -16.55
C ARG A 970 -71.60 -32.47 -15.63
N LEU A 971 -71.39 -31.98 -14.41
CA LEU A 971 -70.60 -32.69 -13.40
C LEU A 971 -71.36 -33.92 -12.90
N VAL A 972 -70.79 -35.11 -13.11
CA VAL A 972 -71.37 -36.39 -12.68
C VAL A 972 -70.63 -37.00 -11.48
N PHE A 973 -69.37 -36.65 -11.26
CA PHE A 973 -68.62 -37.07 -10.07
C PHE A 973 -67.62 -36.01 -9.63
N LYS A 974 -67.39 -35.87 -8.32
CA LYS A 974 -66.37 -34.99 -7.76
C LYS A 974 -65.88 -35.48 -6.40
N GLN A 975 -64.56 -35.48 -6.20
CA GLN A 975 -63.95 -35.84 -4.93
C GLN A 975 -62.60 -35.14 -4.71
N ASP A 976 -62.37 -34.65 -3.49
CA ASP A 976 -61.07 -34.14 -3.05
C ASP A 976 -60.30 -35.23 -2.31
N ARG A 977 -59.01 -35.39 -2.62
CA ARG A 977 -58.13 -36.41 -2.04
C ARG A 977 -56.76 -35.85 -1.69
N LYS A 978 -56.06 -36.56 -0.80
CA LYS A 978 -54.71 -36.22 -0.30
C LYS A 978 -53.68 -37.34 -0.48
N ASP A 979 -54.11 -38.50 -0.96
CA ASP A 979 -53.24 -39.64 -1.19
C ASP A 979 -53.36 -40.10 -2.65
N LEU A 980 -52.31 -40.72 -3.17
CA LEU A 980 -52.18 -41.12 -4.58
C LEU A 980 -52.56 -42.59 -4.83
N ALA A 981 -53.26 -43.25 -3.88
CA ALA A 981 -53.68 -44.63 -4.08
C ALA A 981 -54.68 -44.72 -5.27
N PRO A 982 -54.58 -45.76 -6.13
CA PRO A 982 -55.48 -45.93 -7.27
C PRO A 982 -56.95 -45.80 -6.85
N LEU A 983 -57.69 -44.93 -7.54
CA LEU A 983 -59.12 -44.76 -7.31
C LEU A 983 -59.88 -45.71 -8.24
N MET A 984 -60.61 -46.65 -7.66
CA MET A 984 -61.59 -47.44 -8.39
C MET A 984 -62.91 -46.67 -8.40
N PHE A 985 -63.39 -46.38 -9.60
CA PHE A 985 -64.62 -45.64 -9.83
C PHE A 985 -65.59 -46.51 -10.60
N ASP A 986 -66.69 -46.88 -9.93
CA ASP A 986 -67.77 -47.67 -10.54
C ASP A 986 -68.61 -46.75 -11.44
N ILE A 987 -68.74 -47.14 -12.71
CA ILE A 987 -69.51 -46.42 -13.70
C ILE A 987 -70.53 -47.32 -14.40
N HIS A 988 -70.89 -48.46 -13.81
CA HIS A 988 -71.86 -49.40 -14.36
C HIS A 988 -73.17 -48.73 -14.76
N ASP A 989 -73.69 -47.87 -13.88
CA ASP A 989 -74.97 -47.17 -14.06
C ASP A 989 -74.89 -45.92 -14.97
N TYR A 990 -73.73 -45.62 -15.55
CA TYR A 990 -73.53 -44.46 -16.42
C TYR A 990 -73.87 -44.83 -17.87
N ASP A 991 -74.61 -43.98 -18.56
CA ASP A 991 -74.96 -44.19 -19.98
C ASP A 991 -73.70 -44.29 -20.85
N SER A 992 -73.73 -45.17 -21.86
CA SER A 992 -72.68 -45.31 -22.87
C SER A 992 -72.41 -43.97 -23.56
N GLY A 993 -71.14 -43.55 -23.59
CA GLY A 993 -70.79 -42.22 -24.09
C GLY A 993 -69.41 -41.75 -23.68
N VAL A 994 -69.13 -40.48 -24.00
CA VAL A 994 -67.86 -39.83 -23.66
C VAL A 994 -68.00 -39.05 -22.36
N TYR A 995 -67.06 -39.25 -21.46
CA TYR A 995 -66.89 -38.48 -20.23
C TYR A 995 -65.50 -37.84 -20.18
N PHE A 996 -65.37 -36.76 -19.42
CA PHE A 996 -64.10 -36.04 -19.23
C PHE A 996 -63.74 -36.00 -17.75
N LEU A 997 -62.66 -36.68 -17.39
CA LEU A 997 -62.01 -36.58 -16.10
C LEU A 997 -61.13 -35.34 -16.07
N VAL A 998 -61.35 -34.45 -15.11
CA VAL A 998 -60.54 -33.26 -14.84
C VAL A 998 -59.96 -33.37 -13.44
N ILE A 999 -58.68 -33.11 -13.31
CA ILE A 999 -57.94 -33.16 -12.06
C ILE A 999 -57.31 -31.79 -11.81
N HIS A 1000 -57.67 -31.18 -10.69
CA HIS A 1000 -57.08 -29.91 -10.24
C HIS A 1000 -56.17 -30.16 -9.05
N THR A 1001 -54.92 -29.72 -9.15
CA THR A 1001 -54.01 -29.54 -8.02
C THR A 1001 -53.94 -28.05 -7.66
N LYS A 1002 -53.16 -27.68 -6.63
CA LYS A 1002 -52.95 -26.26 -6.30
C LYS A 1002 -52.31 -25.46 -7.45
N SER A 1003 -51.49 -26.10 -8.27
CA SER A 1003 -50.66 -25.45 -9.28
C SER A 1003 -51.02 -25.82 -10.73
N ASN A 1004 -51.77 -26.92 -10.97
CA ASN A 1004 -52.01 -27.45 -12.31
C ASN A 1004 -53.44 -28.01 -12.49
N MET A 1005 -53.88 -28.10 -13.75
CA MET A 1005 -55.11 -28.78 -14.18
C MET A 1005 -54.79 -29.79 -15.28
N MET A 1006 -55.31 -31.02 -15.15
CA MET A 1006 -55.12 -32.12 -16.12
C MET A 1006 -56.47 -32.69 -16.54
N THR A 1007 -56.61 -33.08 -17.81
CA THR A 1007 -57.87 -33.66 -18.34
C THR A 1007 -57.62 -34.97 -19.11
N LYS A 1008 -58.47 -35.97 -18.90
CA LYS A 1008 -58.48 -37.25 -19.64
C LYS A 1008 -59.89 -37.57 -20.12
N LYS A 1009 -60.00 -38.07 -21.35
CA LYS A 1009 -61.25 -38.55 -21.93
C LYS A 1009 -61.48 -40.01 -21.51
N ILE A 1010 -62.68 -40.33 -21.06
CA ILE A 1010 -63.16 -41.68 -20.74
C ILE A 1010 -64.23 -42.05 -21.77
N LEU A 1011 -64.16 -43.25 -22.33
CA LEU A 1011 -65.19 -43.82 -23.17
C LEU A 1011 -65.90 -44.94 -22.40
N LYS A 1012 -67.16 -44.73 -22.03
CA LYS A 1012 -68.04 -45.76 -21.48
C LYS A 1012 -68.68 -46.50 -22.65
N MET A 1013 -68.46 -47.82 -22.71
CA MET A 1013 -69.13 -48.71 -23.66
C MET A 1013 -70.54 -49.03 -23.18
#